data_AF-A0A813DAN0-F1
#
_entry.id   AF-A0A813DAN0-F1
#
_cell.length_a   1.000
_cell.length_b   1.000
_cell.length_c   1.000
_cell.angle_alpha   90.00
_cell.angle_beta   90.00
_cell.angle_gamma   90.00
#
_symmetry.space_group_name_H-M   'P 1'
#
loop_
_entity.id
_entity.type
_entity.pdbx_description
1 polymer ?
#
loop_
_entity_poly.entity_id
_entity_poly.type
_entity_poly.pdbx_seq_one_letter_code
_entity_poly.pdbx_strand_id
1 'polypeptide(L)'
;SVLREALTILKSRFAVVFFTPGNHELWVKNDPDLKSPARNKEDPTTTTTTTPYNDSMSKLRHILRVCDELGVLVRPHAFECGGEVLWIVPILSYHAQSFDIEPDVDARWQPVTPIEDAVQDYRQSVWPAGLQMTDDSVAKAVDRLNDELAEPLFSALAADRDRASSSPPALPLRIVSFSHFVPRVDLTPEKRILFYPSLPKAIGSKVLARRVARLRPDLHVFGHTHFGWDQRLDGTRFVQAPLAMPKERTKVSTCAVGYFPNFTYPEPLLLLDGASWAEDYVAGWLEYYKRYPREPWLTVAIQADSHKMFDWEGKEADKPRPEDCFPGGRIPGWKLAPHWVYEHMPELQAQDRHALAERRAGRPRPNAVRLCASRQDLAGESAATKAQLPIWEVVGGVDAGGILVRSDLSLDSAKLPERLATGTFVEELRLEGERLSFRRLTGTGPGTGWVSVSLRGKCLLVRRSPGSSDSNNNYDKSNSNNSNSNSNSSSNLQKPLSAPSSFVSEIVAPEKHELWEVFSPGGRILTLGVRVARLRKPPPAGRAPLSILCVPGNPFEAWGSARVTDPLHTALVEMAWRLGLPTVRFDYRGGGGGSGTCENIGHMAEDATAVLRRVLEQESESVIVLAHSSGNTAVAPAMLSLEQSVAAYVNLCWGLHPKTLGEDEAQGQQVHDAQLEAMRDFTGSSKAKMLFVKGNEDKITQLSDYEATARFPGK
;
A
#
# COMPACT_ATOMS: atom_id res chain seq x y z
N SER A 1 26.45 -3.05 -2.53
CA SER A 1 25.15 -3.46 -1.98
C SER A 1 24.03 -2.57 -2.42
N VAL A 2 22.97 -3.21 -2.93
CA VAL A 2 21.68 -2.55 -3.23
C VAL A 2 21.17 -1.80 -2.01
N LEU A 3 21.37 -2.37 -0.81
CA LEU A 3 21.02 -1.70 0.45
C LEU A 3 21.76 -0.37 0.65
N ARG A 4 23.08 -0.32 0.44
CA ARG A 4 23.86 0.93 0.59
C ARG A 4 23.38 1.98 -0.41
N GLU A 5 23.14 1.58 -1.66
CA GLU A 5 22.63 2.48 -2.70
C GLU A 5 21.27 3.06 -2.30
N ALA A 6 20.32 2.20 -1.90
CA ALA A 6 18.99 2.63 -1.47
C ALA A 6 19.03 3.58 -0.27
N LEU A 7 19.82 3.25 0.76
CA LEU A 7 19.97 4.11 1.94
C LEU A 7 20.66 5.44 1.61
N THR A 8 21.61 5.45 0.69
CA THR A 8 22.28 6.69 0.21
C THR A 8 21.28 7.60 -0.50
N ILE A 9 20.44 7.03 -1.38
CA ILE A 9 19.37 7.77 -2.06
C ILE A 9 18.42 8.38 -1.04
N LEU A 10 17.93 7.60 -0.07
CA LEU A 10 17.02 8.10 0.97
C LEU A 10 17.69 9.20 1.80
N LYS A 11 18.95 9.00 2.22
CA LYS A 11 19.68 9.99 3.01
C LYS A 11 19.89 11.30 2.26
N SER A 12 20.02 11.26 0.93
CA SER A 12 20.13 12.48 0.10
C SER A 12 18.83 13.29 0.00
N ARG A 13 17.67 12.69 0.33
CA ARG A 13 16.34 13.29 0.14
C ARG A 13 15.65 13.65 1.45
N PHE A 14 15.98 12.99 2.55
CA PHE A 14 15.37 13.20 3.86
C PHE A 14 16.38 13.75 4.86
N ALA A 15 15.94 14.71 5.68
CA ALA A 15 16.79 15.31 6.71
C ALA A 15 17.34 14.26 7.70
N VAL A 16 16.47 13.33 8.11
CA VAL A 16 16.84 12.20 8.97
C VAL A 16 16.21 10.93 8.40
N VAL A 17 16.98 9.85 8.39
CA VAL A 17 16.52 8.51 7.97
C VAL A 17 16.73 7.57 9.13
N PHE A 18 15.66 6.89 9.54
CA PHE A 18 15.73 5.76 10.47
C PHE A 18 15.55 4.46 9.71
N PHE A 19 16.20 3.40 10.16
CA PHE A 19 16.17 2.10 9.49
C PHE A 19 16.14 0.94 10.47
N THR A 20 15.43 -0.12 10.10
CA THR A 20 15.53 -1.45 10.72
C THR A 20 15.57 -2.50 9.60
N PRO A 21 16.54 -3.43 9.60
CA PRO A 21 16.58 -4.49 8.60
C PRO A 21 15.44 -5.48 8.79
N GLY A 22 14.96 -6.04 7.67
CA GLY A 22 14.00 -7.12 7.63
C GLY A 22 14.64 -8.48 7.39
N ASN A 23 13.80 -9.47 7.06
CA ASN A 23 14.27 -10.84 6.79
C ASN A 23 15.19 -10.93 5.56
N HIS A 24 14.84 -10.22 4.49
CA HIS A 24 15.58 -10.26 3.22
C HIS A 24 16.99 -9.68 3.36
N GLU A 25 17.16 -8.61 4.17
CA GLU A 25 18.47 -8.07 4.47
C GLU A 25 19.39 -9.09 5.16
N LEU A 26 18.83 -10.08 5.88
CA LEU A 26 19.59 -11.10 6.61
C LEU A 26 19.82 -12.41 5.84
N TRP A 27 19.38 -12.49 4.58
CA TRP A 27 19.67 -13.63 3.70
C TRP A 27 21.14 -13.66 3.29
N VAL A 28 21.81 -14.81 3.44
CA VAL A 28 23.25 -14.94 3.18
C VAL A 28 23.54 -15.77 1.92
N LYS A 29 22.83 -16.88 1.72
CA LYS A 29 23.21 -17.88 0.68
C LYS A 29 23.13 -17.36 -0.76
N ASN A 30 22.22 -16.43 -1.04
CA ASN A 30 22.05 -15.83 -2.36
C ASN A 30 22.34 -14.32 -2.39
N ASP A 31 23.15 -13.83 -1.44
CA ASP A 31 23.46 -12.41 -1.41
C ASP A 31 24.19 -11.97 -2.70
N PRO A 32 23.62 -11.03 -3.49
CA PRO A 32 24.26 -10.54 -4.71
C PRO A 32 25.61 -9.84 -4.44
N ASP A 33 25.81 -9.27 -3.25
CA ASP A 33 27.09 -8.67 -2.86
C ASP A 33 28.19 -9.70 -2.64
N LEU A 34 27.82 -10.97 -2.38
CA LEU A 34 28.76 -12.09 -2.32
C LEU A 34 29.04 -12.71 -3.71
N LYS A 35 28.24 -12.37 -4.74
CA LYS A 35 28.30 -12.96 -6.09
C LYS A 35 28.89 -12.03 -7.17
N SER A 36 29.39 -10.85 -6.82
CA SER A 36 29.92 -9.89 -7.81
C SER A 36 31.24 -10.39 -8.48
N PRO A 37 31.41 -10.30 -9.81
CA PRO A 37 32.53 -10.90 -10.55
C PRO A 37 33.82 -10.07 -10.59
N ALA A 38 33.95 -9.00 -9.79
CA ALA A 38 35.15 -8.15 -9.74
C ALA A 38 36.35 -8.82 -9.02
N ARG A 39 36.58 -10.12 -9.25
CA ARG A 39 37.79 -10.82 -8.83
C ARG A 39 38.74 -10.87 -10.02
N ASN A 40 39.75 -9.99 -10.00
CA ASN A 40 40.92 -10.13 -10.86
C ASN A 40 41.47 -11.56 -10.68
N LYS A 41 41.56 -12.29 -11.79
CA LYS A 41 42.40 -13.48 -11.91
C LYS A 41 43.85 -13.03 -11.84
N GLU A 42 44.41 -12.90 -10.65
CA GLU A 42 45.87 -12.84 -10.47
C GLU A 42 46.22 -13.29 -9.05
N ASP A 43 47.14 -14.24 -8.99
CA ASP A 43 47.79 -14.86 -7.82
C ASP A 43 47.09 -16.05 -7.10
N PRO A 44 47.53 -17.31 -7.33
CA PRO A 44 47.07 -18.50 -6.63
C PRO A 44 47.61 -18.64 -5.18
N THR A 45 48.42 -17.72 -4.68
CA THR A 45 49.10 -17.88 -3.39
C THR A 45 48.48 -17.11 -2.22
N THR A 46 47.42 -16.32 -2.44
CA THR A 46 46.68 -15.63 -1.37
C THR A 46 45.39 -16.36 -1.03
N THR A 47 45.50 -17.37 -0.17
CA THR A 47 44.36 -18.02 0.49
C THR A 47 43.83 -17.12 1.61
N THR A 48 42.85 -16.26 1.32
CA THR A 48 41.80 -15.77 2.24
C THR A 48 40.84 -14.84 1.50
N THR A 49 39.86 -15.41 0.81
CA THR A 49 38.74 -14.65 0.25
C THR A 49 37.74 -14.35 1.36
N THR A 50 37.93 -13.25 2.08
CA THR A 50 37.07 -12.84 3.20
C THR A 50 35.76 -12.23 2.69
N THR A 51 34.67 -12.98 2.78
CA THR A 51 33.33 -12.40 2.84
C THR A 51 33.24 -11.54 4.11
N PRO A 52 32.60 -10.35 4.11
CA PRO A 52 32.55 -9.48 5.31
C PRO A 52 31.71 -10.08 6.46
N TYR A 53 31.04 -11.20 6.20
CA TYR A 53 30.23 -11.97 7.14
C TYR A 53 30.12 -13.42 6.65
N ASN A 54 29.86 -14.34 7.58
CA ASN A 54 29.74 -15.79 7.37
C ASN A 54 28.35 -16.33 7.75
N ASP A 55 27.53 -15.53 8.43
CA ASP A 55 26.21 -15.88 8.91
C ASP A 55 25.31 -14.63 8.98
N SER A 56 24.00 -14.82 9.18
CA SER A 56 22.98 -13.79 9.21
C SER A 56 23.17 -12.81 10.38
N MET A 57 23.79 -13.25 11.48
CA MET A 57 24.07 -12.40 12.64
C MET A 57 25.29 -11.50 12.38
N SER A 58 26.36 -12.03 11.78
CA SER A 58 27.51 -11.22 11.35
C SER A 58 27.12 -10.27 10.21
N LYS A 59 26.21 -10.68 9.31
CA LYS A 59 25.61 -9.79 8.30
C LYS A 59 24.79 -8.67 8.91
N LEU A 60 23.94 -8.95 9.90
CA LEU A 60 23.20 -7.93 10.65
C LEU A 60 24.14 -6.87 11.22
N ARG A 61 25.21 -7.29 11.91
CA ARG A 61 26.21 -6.35 12.45
C ARG A 61 26.92 -5.55 11.36
N HIS A 62 27.19 -6.15 10.21
CA HIS A 62 27.75 -5.43 9.06
C HIS A 62 26.78 -4.36 8.55
N ILE A 63 25.48 -4.68 8.40
CA ILE A 63 24.45 -3.72 7.99
C ILE A 63 24.35 -2.54 8.96
N LEU A 64 24.42 -2.80 10.28
CA LEU A 64 24.40 -1.73 11.28
C LEU A 64 25.61 -0.79 11.14
N ARG A 65 26.81 -1.32 10.84
CA ARG A 65 27.99 -0.49 10.52
C ARG A 65 27.79 0.34 9.26
N VAL A 66 27.22 -0.25 8.19
CA VAL A 66 26.90 0.50 6.97
C VAL A 66 25.93 1.64 7.25
N CYS A 67 24.94 1.44 8.12
CA CYS A 67 24.02 2.50 8.51
C CYS A 67 24.73 3.64 9.24
N ASP A 68 25.63 3.32 10.17
CA ASP A 68 26.44 4.28 10.92
C ASP A 68 27.32 5.12 9.97
N GLU A 69 28.01 4.48 9.02
CA GLU A 69 28.82 5.14 7.98
C GLU A 69 28.01 6.13 7.12
N LEU A 70 26.74 5.82 6.85
CA LEU A 70 25.85 6.66 6.04
C LEU A 70 25.08 7.72 6.86
N GLY A 71 25.24 7.73 8.20
CA GLY A 71 24.44 8.59 9.07
C GLY A 71 22.94 8.26 9.06
N VAL A 72 22.61 6.97 8.89
CA VAL A 72 21.26 6.41 9.02
C VAL A 72 21.08 5.89 10.44
N LEU A 73 20.01 6.33 11.11
CA LEU A 73 19.78 6.05 12.52
C LEU A 73 19.12 4.67 12.72
N VAL A 74 19.82 3.79 13.43
CA VAL A 74 19.34 2.46 13.84
C VAL A 74 19.15 2.36 15.36
N ARG A 75 19.28 3.49 16.06
CA ARG A 75 19.16 3.62 17.51
C ARG A 75 18.06 4.64 17.86
N PRO A 76 17.45 4.56 19.06
CA PRO A 76 16.42 5.52 19.46
C PRO A 76 16.96 6.95 19.47
N HIS A 77 16.13 7.91 19.05
CA HIS A 77 16.52 9.31 19.01
C HIS A 77 15.33 10.23 19.28
N ALA A 78 15.58 11.35 19.97
CA ALA A 78 14.57 12.30 20.39
C ALA A 78 14.62 13.59 19.56
N PHE A 79 13.46 14.18 19.32
CA PHE A 79 13.28 15.48 18.71
C PHE A 79 12.38 16.34 19.57
N GLU A 80 12.66 17.64 19.66
CA GLU A 80 11.66 18.60 20.14
C GLU A 80 10.80 19.07 18.96
N CYS A 81 9.50 18.87 19.06
CA CYS A 81 8.54 19.27 18.05
C CYS A 81 7.29 19.85 18.69
N GLY A 82 6.97 21.12 18.38
CA GLY A 82 5.71 21.74 18.82
C GLY A 82 5.52 21.82 20.35
N GLY A 83 6.59 21.90 21.14
CA GLY A 83 6.51 21.88 22.61
C GLY A 83 6.39 20.49 23.22
N GLU A 84 6.70 19.43 22.46
CA GLU A 84 6.70 18.05 22.92
C GLU A 84 8.04 17.37 22.58
N VAL A 85 8.36 16.30 23.30
CA VAL A 85 9.50 15.42 22.98
C VAL A 85 8.98 14.22 22.22
N LEU A 86 9.41 14.07 20.97
CA LEU A 86 9.13 12.93 20.10
C LEU A 86 10.32 11.98 20.06
N TRP A 87 10.15 10.77 20.58
CA TRP A 87 11.08 9.66 20.36
C TRP A 87 10.71 8.88 19.11
N ILE A 88 11.71 8.63 18.27
CA ILE A 88 11.64 7.64 17.18
C ILE A 88 12.53 6.48 17.58
N VAL A 89 11.95 5.27 17.63
CA VAL A 89 12.55 4.08 18.24
C VAL A 89 12.55 2.91 17.23
N PRO A 90 13.63 2.73 16.45
CA PRO A 90 13.84 1.52 15.66
C PRO A 90 13.96 0.29 16.57
N ILE A 91 13.35 -0.83 16.18
CA ILE A 91 13.41 -2.09 16.92
C ILE A 91 13.89 -3.20 15.98
N LEU A 92 15.12 -3.67 16.22
CA LEU A 92 15.65 -4.89 15.63
C LEU A 92 14.83 -6.09 16.14
N SER A 93 14.37 -6.92 15.22
CA SER A 93 13.59 -8.10 15.57
C SER A 93 13.74 -9.17 14.50
N TYR A 94 13.38 -10.40 14.86
CA TYR A 94 13.26 -11.50 13.93
C TYR A 94 12.08 -12.39 14.31
N HIS A 95 11.62 -13.22 13.38
CA HIS A 95 10.50 -14.11 13.62
C HIS A 95 10.90 -15.39 14.39
N ALA A 96 9.90 -16.01 15.01
CA ALA A 96 10.00 -17.33 15.64
C ALA A 96 8.68 -18.08 15.44
N GLN A 97 8.72 -19.40 15.20
CA GLN A 97 7.50 -20.19 15.01
C GLN A 97 6.55 -20.13 16.20
N SER A 98 7.12 -19.99 17.41
CA SER A 98 6.36 -19.86 18.66
C SER A 98 5.42 -18.65 18.70
N PHE A 99 5.55 -17.69 17.77
CA PHE A 99 4.67 -16.53 17.66
C PHE A 99 3.24 -16.92 17.32
N ASP A 100 3.08 -17.99 16.54
CA ASP A 100 1.78 -18.54 16.22
C ASP A 100 1.19 -19.21 17.46
N ILE A 101 0.16 -18.58 18.01
CA ILE A 101 -0.60 -19.05 19.17
C ILE A 101 -2.04 -19.43 18.79
N GLU A 102 -2.41 -19.26 17.52
CA GLU A 102 -3.75 -19.57 17.02
C GLU A 102 -3.79 -21.06 16.62
N PRO A 103 -4.95 -21.72 16.73
CA PRO A 103 -5.05 -23.13 16.36
C PRO A 103 -4.76 -23.31 14.86
N ASP A 104 -4.16 -24.45 14.49
CA ASP A 104 -3.97 -24.79 13.07
C ASP A 104 -5.30 -25.11 12.38
N VAL A 105 -5.33 -24.99 11.04
CA VAL A 105 -6.49 -25.39 10.25
C VAL A 105 -6.82 -26.86 10.49
N ASP A 106 -8.10 -27.22 10.40
CA ASP A 106 -8.60 -28.56 10.71
C ASP A 106 -7.88 -29.63 9.89
N ALA A 107 -7.64 -30.79 10.52
CA ALA A 107 -6.88 -31.89 9.94
C ALA A 107 -7.42 -32.40 8.59
N ARG A 108 -8.70 -32.16 8.27
CA ARG A 108 -9.28 -32.47 6.95
C ARG A 108 -8.67 -31.70 5.79
N TRP A 109 -7.98 -30.59 6.07
CA TRP A 109 -7.31 -29.73 5.11
C TRP A 109 -5.80 -30.00 5.07
N GLN A 110 -5.37 -31.19 5.49
CA GLN A 110 -3.97 -31.62 5.43
C GLN A 110 -3.70 -32.37 4.12
N PRO A 111 -2.47 -32.34 3.60
CA PRO A 111 -1.28 -31.74 4.18
C PRO A 111 -1.22 -30.22 3.99
N VAL A 112 -0.91 -29.50 5.07
CA VAL A 112 -0.54 -28.08 5.04
C VAL A 112 0.97 -27.97 4.85
N THR A 113 1.43 -27.17 3.90
CA THR A 113 2.87 -26.95 3.68
C THR A 113 3.55 -26.46 4.98
N PRO A 114 4.59 -27.16 5.46
CA PRO A 114 5.40 -26.71 6.59
C PRO A 114 5.98 -25.32 6.32
N ILE A 115 6.14 -24.51 7.38
CA ILE A 115 6.60 -23.13 7.21
C ILE A 115 8.02 -23.07 6.65
N GLU A 116 8.85 -24.04 7.02
CA GLU A 116 10.23 -24.23 6.56
C GLU A 116 10.33 -24.38 5.04
N ASP A 117 9.27 -24.91 4.43
CA ASP A 117 9.19 -25.08 2.99
C ASP A 117 8.51 -23.92 2.27
N ALA A 118 7.59 -23.26 2.97
CA ALA A 118 6.78 -22.16 2.43
C ALA A 118 7.55 -20.82 2.36
N VAL A 119 8.44 -20.52 3.32
CA VAL A 119 9.19 -19.25 3.32
C VAL A 119 10.68 -19.45 3.05
N GLN A 120 11.26 -18.51 2.31
CA GLN A 120 12.66 -18.58 1.89
C GLN A 120 13.64 -18.39 3.05
N ASP A 121 13.22 -17.80 4.18
CA ASP A 121 14.08 -17.49 5.32
C ASP A 121 14.86 -18.71 5.82
N TYR A 122 14.20 -19.88 5.94
CA TYR A 122 14.84 -21.15 6.35
C TYR A 122 15.90 -21.66 5.37
N ARG A 123 15.78 -21.29 4.09
CA ARG A 123 16.75 -21.68 3.05
C ARG A 123 17.85 -20.64 2.89
N GLN A 124 17.56 -19.36 3.09
CA GLN A 124 18.45 -18.24 2.76
C GLN A 124 19.27 -17.73 3.93
N SER A 125 18.73 -17.78 5.14
CA SER A 125 19.44 -17.37 6.36
C SER A 125 20.34 -18.49 6.88
N VAL A 126 21.43 -18.09 7.53
CA VAL A 126 22.39 -18.99 8.16
C VAL A 126 22.63 -18.43 9.55
N TRP A 127 22.26 -19.14 10.61
CA TRP A 127 22.42 -18.63 11.97
C TRP A 127 23.58 -19.33 12.71
N PRO A 128 24.25 -18.65 13.65
CA PRO A 128 25.23 -19.28 14.54
C PRO A 128 24.69 -20.56 15.21
N ALA A 129 25.59 -21.50 15.53
CA ALA A 129 25.22 -22.75 16.17
C ALA A 129 24.38 -22.52 17.44
N GLY A 130 23.27 -23.27 17.56
CA GLY A 130 22.32 -23.16 18.67
C GLY A 130 21.25 -22.07 18.49
N LEU A 131 21.28 -21.29 17.41
CA LEU A 131 20.21 -20.35 17.06
C LEU A 131 19.34 -20.93 15.94
N GLN A 132 18.03 -21.03 16.19
CA GLN A 132 17.04 -21.59 15.30
C GLN A 132 15.79 -20.69 15.22
N MET A 133 15.10 -20.74 14.07
CA MET A 133 13.84 -20.02 13.85
C MET A 133 12.61 -20.83 14.31
N THR A 134 12.78 -22.13 14.53
CA THR A 134 11.78 -23.06 15.09
C THR A 134 11.48 -22.77 16.57
N ASP A 135 12.39 -22.09 17.26
CA ASP A 135 12.22 -21.63 18.64
C ASP A 135 12.50 -20.12 18.77
N ASP A 136 12.55 -19.62 20.01
CA ASP A 136 12.77 -18.19 20.28
C ASP A 136 14.24 -17.75 20.21
N SER A 137 15.19 -18.65 19.96
CA SER A 137 16.62 -18.37 20.15
C SER A 137 17.15 -17.30 19.18
N VAL A 138 16.78 -17.35 17.89
CA VAL A 138 17.11 -16.29 16.91
C VAL A 138 16.49 -14.96 17.31
N ALA A 139 15.18 -14.96 17.61
CA ALA A 139 14.46 -13.75 18.01
C ALA A 139 15.07 -13.10 19.27
N LYS A 140 15.42 -13.90 20.29
CA LYS A 140 16.12 -13.44 21.51
C LYS A 140 17.51 -12.90 21.20
N ALA A 141 18.25 -13.55 20.30
CA ALA A 141 19.59 -13.12 19.95
C ALA A 141 19.61 -11.77 19.22
N VAL A 142 18.67 -11.56 18.29
CA VAL A 142 18.50 -10.26 17.62
C VAL A 142 17.98 -9.21 18.58
N ASP A 143 17.03 -9.55 19.45
CA ASP A 143 16.45 -8.60 20.42
C ASP A 143 17.47 -8.00 21.38
N ARG A 144 18.46 -8.81 21.84
CA ARG A 144 19.55 -8.34 22.70
C ARG A 144 20.36 -7.19 22.10
N LEU A 145 20.49 -7.13 20.77
CA LEU A 145 21.20 -6.05 20.10
C LEU A 145 20.50 -4.69 20.27
N ASN A 146 19.17 -4.66 20.52
CA ASN A 146 18.49 -3.40 20.81
C ASN A 146 18.99 -2.78 22.12
N ASP A 147 19.31 -3.60 23.12
CA ASP A 147 19.80 -3.11 24.40
C ASP A 147 21.26 -2.63 24.27
N GLU A 148 22.07 -3.30 23.45
CA GLU A 148 23.42 -2.84 23.07
C GLU A 148 23.41 -1.50 22.31
N LEU A 149 22.42 -1.29 21.44
CA LEU A 149 22.31 -0.08 20.60
C LEU A 149 21.72 1.15 21.32
N ALA A 150 21.01 0.93 22.42
CA ALA A 150 20.22 1.98 23.06
C ALA A 150 20.69 2.32 24.49
N GLU A 151 21.64 1.59 25.09
CA GLU A 151 21.89 1.64 26.56
C GLU A 151 20.54 1.37 27.30
N PRO A 152 20.33 1.54 28.62
CA PRO A 152 19.08 1.15 29.27
C PRO A 152 17.89 2.07 28.90
N LEU A 153 17.99 2.84 27.82
CA LEU A 153 17.01 3.79 27.31
C LEU A 153 15.65 3.14 27.03
N PHE A 154 15.58 1.92 26.51
CA PHE A 154 14.28 1.24 26.34
C PHE A 154 13.54 1.08 27.68
N SER A 155 14.28 0.66 28.71
CA SER A 155 13.74 0.54 30.08
C SER A 155 13.46 1.90 30.68
N ALA A 156 14.31 2.90 30.42
CA ALA A 156 14.15 4.27 30.90
C ALA A 156 12.92 4.95 30.28
N LEU A 157 12.68 4.80 28.97
CA LEU A 157 11.50 5.34 28.27
C LEU A 157 10.22 4.69 28.75
N ALA A 158 10.23 3.37 28.96
CA ALA A 158 9.09 2.66 29.54
C ALA A 158 8.78 3.18 30.96
N ALA A 159 9.82 3.34 31.79
CA ALA A 159 9.70 3.88 33.14
C ALA A 159 9.31 5.36 33.15
N ASP A 160 9.78 6.17 32.21
CA ASP A 160 9.35 7.56 32.02
C ASP A 160 7.87 7.64 31.67
N ARG A 161 7.34 6.66 30.93
CA ARG A 161 5.91 6.60 30.61
C ARG A 161 5.07 6.18 31.81
N ASP A 162 5.58 5.30 32.68
CA ASP A 162 4.97 5.01 33.98
C ASP A 162 5.00 6.23 34.91
N ARG A 163 6.14 6.94 34.95
CA ARG A 163 6.27 8.20 35.70
C ARG A 163 5.35 9.28 35.14
N ALA A 164 5.25 9.47 33.83
CA ALA A 164 4.36 10.45 33.22
C ALA A 164 2.88 10.21 33.57
N SER A 165 2.51 8.96 33.81
CA SER A 165 1.16 8.60 34.27
C SER A 165 0.89 8.98 35.74
N SER A 166 1.94 9.23 36.53
CA SER A 166 1.85 9.60 37.96
C SER A 166 2.26 11.05 38.25
N SER A 167 3.20 11.61 37.49
CA SER A 167 3.72 12.98 37.54
C SER A 167 4.07 13.44 36.11
N PRO A 168 3.37 14.43 35.54
CA PRO A 168 3.59 14.83 34.15
C PRO A 168 4.99 15.42 33.92
N PRO A 169 5.70 15.06 32.84
CA PRO A 169 6.98 15.69 32.48
C PRO A 169 6.79 17.15 32.00
N ALA A 170 7.85 17.96 32.07
CA ALA A 170 7.84 19.37 31.65
C ALA A 170 7.40 19.60 30.19
N LEU A 171 7.63 18.61 29.31
CA LEU A 171 7.07 18.55 27.96
C LEU A 171 6.41 17.17 27.76
N PRO A 172 5.25 17.09 27.09
CA PRO A 172 4.61 15.82 26.76
C PRO A 172 5.55 14.90 25.98
N LEU A 173 5.52 13.60 26.32
CA LEU A 173 6.36 12.58 25.73
C LEU A 173 5.56 11.78 24.69
N ARG A 174 6.03 11.76 23.45
CA ARG A 174 5.52 10.91 22.38
C ARG A 174 6.54 9.88 21.96
N ILE A 175 6.08 8.67 21.67
CA ILE A 175 6.91 7.56 21.25
C ILE A 175 6.35 6.97 19.95
N VAL A 176 7.11 7.11 18.87
CA VAL A 176 6.93 6.36 17.63
C VAL A 176 7.98 5.26 17.61
N SER A 177 7.55 4.02 17.46
CA SER A 177 8.48 2.89 17.28
C SER A 177 8.21 2.18 15.97
N PHE A 178 9.17 1.42 15.48
CA PHE A 178 8.93 0.61 14.30
C PHE A 178 9.82 -0.65 14.24
N SER A 179 9.27 -1.72 13.70
CA SER A 179 9.96 -2.99 13.45
C SER A 179 9.63 -3.51 12.05
N HIS A 180 10.47 -4.37 11.47
CA HIS A 180 10.08 -5.04 10.22
C HIS A 180 8.95 -6.04 10.46
N PHE A 181 9.06 -6.84 11.52
CA PHE A 181 8.14 -7.94 11.85
C PHE A 181 6.89 -7.46 12.61
N VAL A 182 5.86 -8.30 12.60
CA VAL A 182 4.55 -8.05 13.21
C VAL A 182 4.65 -8.16 14.74
N PRO A 183 4.20 -7.15 15.49
CA PRO A 183 4.34 -7.13 16.96
C PRO A 183 3.20 -7.88 17.68
N ARG A 184 2.09 -8.17 17.01
CA ARG A 184 0.94 -8.87 17.61
C ARG A 184 0.24 -9.77 16.58
N VAL A 185 -0.23 -10.94 17.03
CA VAL A 185 -0.88 -11.93 16.16
C VAL A 185 -2.22 -11.42 15.61
N ASP A 186 -2.91 -10.56 16.36
CA ASP A 186 -4.19 -9.95 15.96
C ASP A 186 -4.08 -8.85 14.89
N LEU A 187 -2.86 -8.50 14.48
CA LEU A 187 -2.56 -7.60 13.36
C LEU A 187 -2.34 -8.35 12.04
N THR A 188 -2.85 -9.57 11.93
CA THR A 188 -2.74 -10.41 10.72
C THR A 188 -4.05 -11.16 10.50
N PRO A 189 -4.47 -11.42 9.24
CA PRO A 189 -5.65 -12.21 8.97
C PRO A 189 -5.56 -13.63 9.53
N GLU A 190 -6.70 -14.21 9.88
CA GLU A 190 -6.79 -15.58 10.42
C GLU A 190 -6.32 -16.62 9.40
N LYS A 191 -5.68 -17.70 9.87
CA LYS A 191 -5.10 -18.78 9.04
C LYS A 191 -6.05 -19.32 7.97
N ARG A 192 -7.34 -19.44 8.30
CA ARG A 192 -8.39 -19.95 7.41
C ARG A 192 -8.59 -19.09 6.14
N ILE A 193 -8.15 -17.83 6.16
CA ILE A 193 -8.27 -16.86 5.06
C ILE A 193 -6.92 -16.63 4.38
N LEU A 194 -5.82 -17.18 4.92
CA LEU A 194 -4.50 -17.05 4.32
C LEU A 194 -4.31 -18.08 3.20
N PHE A 195 -3.62 -17.65 2.15
CA PHE A 195 -3.17 -18.55 1.09
C PHE A 195 -2.15 -19.58 1.61
N TYR A 196 -1.33 -19.17 2.59
CA TYR A 196 -0.42 -20.03 3.33
C TYR A 196 -0.82 -20.00 4.82
N PRO A 197 -1.59 -20.99 5.33
CA PRO A 197 -2.02 -21.02 6.73
C PRO A 197 -0.87 -21.05 7.74
N SER A 198 0.29 -21.59 7.35
CA SER A 198 1.49 -21.63 8.19
C SER A 198 2.18 -20.28 8.34
N LEU A 199 1.81 -19.25 7.55
CA LEU A 199 2.47 -17.95 7.53
C LEU A 199 2.66 -17.32 8.93
N PRO A 200 1.69 -17.36 9.88
CA PRO A 200 1.88 -16.78 11.22
C PRO A 200 3.11 -17.29 11.99
N LYS A 201 3.65 -18.47 11.62
CA LYS A 201 4.89 -19.03 12.18
C LYS A 201 6.17 -18.31 11.71
N ALA A 202 6.08 -17.36 10.77
CA ALA A 202 7.23 -16.65 10.20
C ALA A 202 7.09 -15.12 10.16
N ILE A 203 6.13 -14.53 10.88
CA ILE A 203 5.83 -13.09 10.74
C ILE A 203 6.21 -12.21 11.93
N GLY A 204 6.47 -12.81 13.08
CA GLY A 204 6.69 -12.08 14.34
C GLY A 204 7.32 -12.96 15.40
N SER A 205 7.47 -12.42 16.61
CA SER A 205 7.96 -13.17 17.77
C SER A 205 7.35 -12.66 19.07
N LYS A 206 7.21 -13.57 20.05
CA LYS A 206 6.81 -13.22 21.42
C LYS A 206 7.80 -12.28 22.11
N VAL A 207 9.04 -12.24 21.61
CA VAL A 207 10.09 -11.34 22.09
C VAL A 207 9.77 -9.91 21.66
N LEU A 208 9.54 -9.68 20.35
CA LEU A 208 9.12 -8.39 19.82
C LEU A 208 7.81 -7.92 20.48
N ALA A 209 6.82 -8.80 20.58
CA ALA A 209 5.53 -8.49 21.19
C ALA A 209 5.69 -7.92 22.62
N ARG A 210 6.52 -8.57 23.45
CA ARG A 210 6.82 -8.09 24.80
C ARG A 210 7.56 -6.75 24.81
N ARG A 211 8.52 -6.54 23.89
CA ARG A 211 9.25 -5.27 23.80
C ARG A 211 8.32 -4.11 23.45
N VAL A 212 7.46 -4.28 22.44
CA VAL A 212 6.48 -3.26 22.03
C VAL A 212 5.44 -3.01 23.13
N ALA A 213 4.91 -4.08 23.74
CA ALA A 213 3.98 -3.97 24.86
C ALA A 213 4.60 -3.24 26.07
N ARG A 214 5.89 -3.45 26.37
CA ARG A 214 6.61 -2.73 27.43
C ARG A 214 6.83 -1.25 27.08
N LEU A 215 7.17 -0.97 25.83
CA LEU A 215 7.42 0.40 25.36
C LEU A 215 6.14 1.24 25.33
N ARG A 216 4.97 0.61 25.08
CA ARG A 216 3.65 1.25 24.94
C ARG A 216 3.69 2.47 24.01
N PRO A 217 4.20 2.35 22.78
CA PRO A 217 4.34 3.51 21.90
C PRO A 217 2.97 4.14 21.58
N ASP A 218 2.95 5.43 21.24
CA ASP A 218 1.72 6.06 20.72
C ASP A 218 1.40 5.55 19.31
N LEU A 219 2.46 5.26 18.55
CA LEU A 219 2.41 4.69 17.21
C LEU A 219 3.50 3.63 17.04
N HIS A 220 3.13 2.46 16.54
CA HIS A 220 4.05 1.42 16.13
C HIS A 220 3.88 1.12 14.64
N VAL A 221 4.92 1.36 13.84
CA VAL A 221 4.93 1.06 12.41
C VAL A 221 5.57 -0.30 12.18
N PHE A 222 4.96 -1.14 11.35
CA PHE A 222 5.49 -2.47 11.04
C PHE A 222 5.37 -2.83 9.55
N GLY A 223 5.90 -3.99 9.15
CA GLY A 223 5.95 -4.44 7.76
C GLY A 223 5.82 -5.96 7.60
N HIS A 224 6.60 -6.52 6.68
CA HIS A 224 6.75 -7.97 6.42
C HIS A 224 5.56 -8.68 5.74
N THR A 225 4.33 -8.58 6.23
CA THR A 225 3.23 -9.46 5.76
C THR A 225 2.57 -9.03 4.45
N HIS A 226 2.88 -7.83 3.97
CA HIS A 226 2.27 -7.23 2.78
C HIS A 226 0.74 -6.99 2.93
N PHE A 227 0.24 -6.96 4.17
CA PHE A 227 -1.15 -6.61 4.50
C PHE A 227 -1.28 -5.15 4.94
N GLY A 228 -2.09 -4.35 4.26
CA GLY A 228 -2.41 -3.02 4.75
C GLY A 228 -3.12 -3.10 6.12
N TRP A 229 -2.62 -2.36 7.12
CA TRP A 229 -3.24 -2.27 8.45
C TRP A 229 -3.14 -0.87 9.08
N ASP A 230 -4.19 -0.39 9.74
CA ASP A 230 -4.15 0.81 10.59
C ASP A 230 -5.15 0.72 11.75
N GLN A 231 -4.71 0.26 12.92
CA GLN A 231 -5.63 -0.04 14.02
C GLN A 231 -5.10 0.46 15.36
N ARG A 232 -6.00 0.96 16.21
CA ARG A 232 -5.68 1.25 17.61
C ARG A 232 -6.01 0.05 18.49
N LEU A 233 -5.00 -0.46 19.19
CA LEU A 233 -5.12 -1.55 20.17
C LEU A 233 -4.35 -1.15 21.44
N ASP A 234 -5.00 -1.28 22.60
CA ASP A 234 -4.38 -1.01 23.90
C ASP A 234 -3.67 0.35 24.01
N GLY A 235 -4.29 1.39 23.43
CA GLY A 235 -3.76 2.76 23.41
C GLY A 235 -2.64 3.03 22.40
N THR A 236 -2.16 2.01 21.68
CA THR A 236 -1.15 2.13 20.62
C THR A 236 -1.84 2.11 19.25
N ARG A 237 -1.49 3.04 18.35
CA ARG A 237 -1.86 2.93 16.93
C ARG A 237 -0.83 2.04 16.22
N PHE A 238 -1.28 1.02 15.50
CA PHE A 238 -0.46 0.08 14.74
C PHE A 238 -0.69 0.31 13.26
N VAL A 239 0.36 0.64 12.51
CA VAL A 239 0.28 0.95 11.07
C VAL A 239 1.22 0.06 10.27
N GLN A 240 0.69 -0.62 9.26
CA GLN A 240 1.45 -1.39 8.29
C GLN A 240 1.17 -0.88 6.88
N ALA A 241 2.16 -0.27 6.24
CA ALA A 241 2.06 0.26 4.88
C ALA A 241 3.16 -0.32 3.97
N PRO A 242 3.08 -1.62 3.65
CA PRO A 242 4.11 -2.29 2.87
C PRO A 242 4.05 -1.82 1.40
N LEU A 243 5.21 -1.50 0.82
CA LEU A 243 5.28 -1.20 -0.60
C LEU A 243 4.97 -2.43 -1.49
N ALA A 244 5.23 -3.64 -0.96
CA ALA A 244 4.99 -4.94 -1.60
C ALA A 244 5.70 -5.12 -2.96
N MET A 245 5.55 -6.32 -3.55
CA MET A 245 6.11 -6.64 -4.86
C MET A 245 5.31 -5.97 -5.99
N PRO A 246 5.91 -5.62 -7.13
CA PRO A 246 5.19 -4.98 -8.24
C PRO A 246 3.89 -5.69 -8.68
N LYS A 247 3.86 -7.04 -8.64
CA LYS A 247 2.64 -7.82 -8.95
C LYS A 247 1.58 -7.78 -7.85
N GLU A 248 1.95 -7.52 -6.61
CA GLU A 248 1.03 -7.40 -5.47
C GLU A 248 0.42 -6.01 -5.40
N ARG A 249 1.12 -5.01 -5.90
CA ARG A 249 0.67 -3.63 -6.00
C ARG A 249 -0.55 -3.41 -6.89
N THR A 250 -0.82 -4.32 -7.82
CA THR A 250 -2.07 -4.30 -8.63
C THR A 250 -3.30 -4.76 -7.84
N LYS A 251 -3.11 -5.25 -6.60
CA LYS A 251 -4.13 -5.87 -5.75
C LYS A 251 -4.42 -4.96 -4.54
N VAL A 252 -4.92 -3.76 -4.85
CA VAL A 252 -5.04 -2.59 -3.96
C VAL A 252 -5.73 -2.88 -2.62
N SER A 253 -6.74 -3.76 -2.58
CA SER A 253 -7.54 -4.00 -1.37
C SER A 253 -6.77 -4.59 -0.20
N THR A 254 -5.77 -5.45 -0.44
CA THR A 254 -5.10 -6.17 0.65
C THR A 254 -3.83 -5.49 1.13
N CYS A 255 -3.20 -4.65 0.31
CA CYS A 255 -1.87 -4.10 0.57
C CYS A 255 -1.89 -2.59 0.92
N ALA A 256 -2.99 -1.87 0.64
CA ALA A 256 -3.00 -0.41 0.74
C ALA A 256 -3.26 0.10 2.16
N VAL A 257 -2.36 0.97 2.64
CA VAL A 257 -2.53 1.93 3.75
C VAL A 257 -1.88 3.24 3.35
N GLY A 258 -2.70 4.26 3.14
CA GLY A 258 -2.26 5.55 2.61
C GLY A 258 -2.49 5.72 1.11
N TYR A 259 -2.06 6.87 0.59
CA TYR A 259 -2.29 7.25 -0.80
C TYR A 259 -1.22 6.65 -1.72
N PHE A 260 -1.61 5.61 -2.45
CA PHE A 260 -0.79 4.99 -3.50
C PHE A 260 -1.44 5.24 -4.86
N PRO A 261 -1.32 6.45 -5.44
CA PRO A 261 -2.12 6.85 -6.59
C PRO A 261 -2.02 5.93 -7.79
N ASN A 262 -0.93 5.16 -7.92
CA ASN A 262 -0.74 4.13 -8.94
C ASN A 262 0.27 3.02 -8.54
N PHE A 263 0.75 2.97 -7.29
CA PHE A 263 1.87 2.12 -6.82
C PHE A 263 3.21 2.17 -7.62
N THR A 264 3.23 2.86 -8.77
CA THR A 264 4.40 3.19 -9.59
C THR A 264 5.24 4.28 -8.93
N TYR A 265 4.59 5.20 -8.21
CA TYR A 265 5.23 6.28 -7.45
C TYR A 265 4.59 6.36 -6.06
N PRO A 266 4.97 5.49 -5.11
CA PRO A 266 4.50 5.58 -3.74
C PRO A 266 4.96 6.92 -3.14
N GLU A 267 4.03 7.71 -2.60
CA GLU A 267 4.40 8.85 -1.77
C GLU A 267 4.78 8.35 -0.36
N PRO A 268 5.68 9.05 0.36
CA PRO A 268 5.93 8.76 1.77
C PRO A 268 4.62 8.87 2.58
N LEU A 269 4.37 7.89 3.44
CA LEU A 269 3.21 7.90 4.33
C LEU A 269 3.37 8.98 5.41
N LEU A 270 2.38 9.87 5.55
CA LEU A 270 2.37 10.87 6.60
C LEU A 270 1.81 10.27 7.89
N LEU A 271 2.63 10.17 8.93
CA LEU A 271 2.16 9.62 10.22
C LEU A 271 1.93 10.72 11.27
N LEU A 272 2.78 11.75 11.24
CA LEU A 272 2.78 12.87 12.17
C LEU A 272 3.15 14.15 11.43
N ASP A 273 2.36 15.20 11.60
CA ASP A 273 2.62 16.54 11.07
C ASP A 273 2.73 17.55 12.20
N GLY A 274 3.96 17.95 12.53
CA GLY A 274 4.25 18.74 13.71
C GLY A 274 3.84 17.98 14.97
N ALA A 275 2.94 18.56 15.75
CA ALA A 275 2.34 17.92 16.92
C ALA A 275 1.00 17.21 16.63
N SER A 276 0.58 17.06 15.37
CA SER A 276 -0.72 16.46 15.03
C SER A 276 -0.56 15.10 14.35
N TRP A 277 -1.23 14.07 14.88
CA TRP A 277 -1.29 12.77 14.21
C TRP A 277 -2.03 12.90 12.86
N ALA A 278 -1.60 12.12 11.87
CA ALA A 278 -2.41 11.88 10.69
C ALA A 278 -3.71 11.16 11.09
N GLU A 279 -4.75 11.30 10.28
CA GLU A 279 -5.98 10.51 10.45
C GLU A 279 -5.71 9.02 10.24
N ASP A 280 -6.60 8.18 10.77
CA ASP A 280 -6.50 6.73 10.65
C ASP A 280 -6.75 6.33 9.18
N TYR A 281 -5.80 5.63 8.57
CA TYR A 281 -5.87 5.25 7.18
C TYR A 281 -6.81 4.06 6.94
N VAL A 282 -7.39 4.01 5.75
CA VAL A 282 -8.23 2.89 5.34
C VAL A 282 -7.39 1.74 4.79
N ALA A 283 -7.64 0.54 5.31
CA ALA A 283 -6.99 -0.70 4.87
C ALA A 283 -8.04 -1.80 4.69
N GLY A 284 -8.00 -2.56 3.59
CA GLY A 284 -9.10 -3.50 3.27
C GLY A 284 -9.31 -4.59 4.30
N TRP A 285 -8.22 -5.18 4.83
CA TRP A 285 -8.33 -6.17 5.91
C TRP A 285 -8.88 -5.57 7.20
N LEU A 286 -8.47 -4.36 7.55
CA LEU A 286 -9.02 -3.66 8.71
C LEU A 286 -10.51 -3.38 8.54
N GLU A 287 -10.94 -2.87 7.39
CA GLU A 287 -12.36 -2.59 7.12
C GLU A 287 -13.21 -3.86 7.16
N TYR A 288 -12.64 -4.99 6.73
CA TYR A 288 -13.25 -6.29 6.93
C TYR A 288 -13.41 -6.60 8.44
N TYR A 289 -12.34 -6.46 9.23
CA TYR A 289 -12.37 -6.79 10.67
C TYR A 289 -13.16 -5.81 11.55
N LYS A 290 -13.41 -4.58 11.07
CA LYS A 290 -14.36 -3.63 11.70
C LYS A 290 -15.80 -4.16 11.66
N ARG A 291 -16.14 -4.94 10.63
CA ARG A 291 -17.48 -5.48 10.40
C ARG A 291 -17.64 -6.93 10.87
N TYR A 292 -16.55 -7.69 10.80
CA TYR A 292 -16.53 -9.10 11.17
C TYR A 292 -15.43 -9.33 12.21
N PRO A 293 -15.76 -9.68 13.46
CA PRO A 293 -14.76 -10.04 14.45
C PRO A 293 -13.84 -11.14 13.93
N ARG A 294 -12.55 -11.11 14.32
CA ARG A 294 -11.64 -12.26 14.11
C ARG A 294 -12.17 -13.48 14.86
N GLU A 295 -12.20 -14.63 14.21
CA GLU A 295 -12.64 -15.91 14.78
C GLU A 295 -11.58 -17.01 14.59
N PRO A 296 -10.34 -16.84 15.12
CA PRO A 296 -9.22 -17.71 14.81
C PRO A 296 -9.44 -19.19 15.18
N TRP A 297 -10.41 -19.49 16.04
CA TRP A 297 -10.85 -20.85 16.37
C TRP A 297 -11.67 -21.54 15.27
N LEU A 298 -12.11 -20.81 14.24
CA LEU A 298 -12.88 -21.35 13.12
C LEU A 298 -11.96 -22.03 12.10
N THR A 299 -11.43 -23.20 12.48
CA THR A 299 -10.38 -23.91 11.72
C THR A 299 -10.91 -24.74 10.55
N VAL A 300 -12.23 -24.95 10.48
CA VAL A 300 -12.89 -25.77 9.45
C VAL A 300 -13.31 -24.99 8.21
N ALA A 301 -13.52 -23.67 8.34
CA ALA A 301 -14.07 -22.82 7.27
C ALA A 301 -12.94 -22.04 6.57
N ILE A 302 -12.31 -22.67 5.59
CA ILE A 302 -11.19 -22.10 4.85
C ILE A 302 -11.64 -21.42 3.55
N GLN A 303 -10.94 -20.35 3.15
CA GLN A 303 -11.22 -19.60 1.94
C GLN A 303 -11.16 -20.47 0.66
N ALA A 304 -12.03 -20.13 -0.29
CA ALA A 304 -12.14 -20.73 -1.62
C ALA A 304 -10.85 -20.80 -2.45
N ASP A 305 -9.83 -20.03 -2.14
CA ASP A 305 -8.55 -20.11 -2.84
C ASP A 305 -7.49 -20.84 -2.00
N SER A 306 -7.60 -20.80 -0.68
CA SER A 306 -6.74 -21.55 0.24
C SER A 306 -6.97 -23.06 0.10
N HIS A 307 -8.21 -23.52 -0.13
CA HIS A 307 -8.50 -24.96 -0.24
C HIS A 307 -7.78 -25.66 -1.41
N LYS A 308 -7.36 -24.90 -2.44
CA LYS A 308 -6.65 -25.41 -3.61
C LYS A 308 -5.21 -25.84 -3.28
N MET A 309 -4.70 -25.48 -2.10
CA MET A 309 -3.35 -25.78 -1.64
C MET A 309 -3.25 -27.02 -0.74
N PHE A 310 -4.37 -27.71 -0.51
CA PHE A 310 -4.39 -28.93 0.29
C PHE A 310 -4.67 -30.13 -0.61
N ASP A 311 -3.88 -31.19 -0.44
CA ASP A 311 -4.20 -32.47 -1.05
C ASP A 311 -5.37 -33.10 -0.29
N TRP A 312 -6.32 -33.71 -1.01
CA TRP A 312 -7.47 -34.37 -0.39
C TRP A 312 -7.23 -35.88 -0.38
N GLU A 313 -7.05 -36.44 0.82
CA GLU A 313 -6.82 -37.89 0.99
C GLU A 313 -8.13 -38.72 1.03
N GLY A 314 -9.30 -38.06 1.06
CA GLY A 314 -10.62 -38.71 1.09
C GLY A 314 -11.21 -39.00 -0.31
N LYS A 315 -12.48 -39.43 -0.36
CA LYS A 315 -13.21 -39.55 -1.63
C LYS A 315 -13.52 -38.15 -2.17
N GLU A 316 -13.26 -37.89 -3.45
CA GLU A 316 -13.45 -36.56 -4.05
C GLU A 316 -14.86 -35.98 -3.83
N ALA A 317 -15.89 -36.83 -3.80
CA ALA A 317 -17.28 -36.42 -3.53
C ALA A 317 -17.51 -35.85 -2.12
N ASP A 318 -16.64 -36.18 -1.17
CA ASP A 318 -16.70 -35.74 0.23
C ASP A 318 -15.79 -34.52 0.48
N LYS A 319 -15.06 -34.06 -0.54
CA LYS A 319 -14.19 -32.87 -0.46
C LYS A 319 -15.06 -31.63 -0.23
N PRO A 320 -14.84 -30.87 0.87
CA PRO A 320 -15.70 -29.73 1.16
C PRO A 320 -15.51 -28.65 0.09
N ARG A 321 -16.60 -28.19 -0.52
CA ARG A 321 -16.53 -27.12 -1.52
C ARG A 321 -16.45 -25.76 -0.83
N PRO A 322 -15.86 -24.75 -1.46
CA PRO A 322 -15.79 -23.39 -0.91
C PRO A 322 -17.13 -22.83 -0.44
N GLU A 323 -18.20 -23.08 -1.18
CA GLU A 323 -19.56 -22.67 -0.87
C GLU A 323 -20.14 -23.35 0.38
N ASP A 324 -19.69 -24.56 0.71
CA ASP A 324 -20.11 -25.31 1.88
C ASP A 324 -19.39 -24.81 3.16
N CYS A 325 -18.24 -24.15 3.00
CA CYS A 325 -17.41 -23.64 4.09
C CYS A 325 -17.88 -22.28 4.64
N PHE A 326 -18.60 -21.49 3.84
CA PHE A 326 -19.12 -20.16 4.23
C PHE A 326 -20.62 -20.00 3.96
N PRO A 327 -21.49 -20.64 4.76
CA PRO A 327 -22.92 -20.45 4.64
C PRO A 327 -23.32 -18.98 4.85
N GLY A 328 -24.16 -18.45 3.95
CA GLY A 328 -24.63 -17.06 3.98
C GLY A 328 -23.80 -16.05 3.18
N GLY A 329 -22.94 -16.52 2.25
CA GLY A 329 -22.23 -15.64 1.32
C GLY A 329 -21.05 -14.88 1.95
N ARG A 330 -20.60 -15.30 3.13
CA ARG A 330 -19.42 -14.75 3.82
C ARG A 330 -18.11 -15.25 3.21
N ILE A 331 -18.05 -15.48 1.90
CA ILE A 331 -16.84 -15.95 1.22
C ILE A 331 -15.91 -14.75 1.09
N PRO A 332 -14.78 -14.67 1.83
CA PRO A 332 -13.76 -13.69 1.53
C PRO A 332 -13.05 -14.23 0.30
N GLY A 333 -13.48 -13.87 -0.91
CA GLY A 333 -12.74 -14.23 -2.13
C GLY A 333 -11.51 -13.33 -2.27
N TRP A 334 -10.49 -13.75 -3.03
CA TRP A 334 -9.25 -13.01 -3.35
C TRP A 334 -9.45 -11.53 -3.78
N LYS A 335 -10.68 -11.15 -4.16
CA LYS A 335 -11.17 -9.77 -4.22
C LYS A 335 -11.50 -9.24 -2.80
N LEU A 336 -10.48 -9.24 -1.95
CA LEU A 336 -10.48 -9.17 -0.47
C LEU A 336 -10.73 -7.79 0.17
N ALA A 337 -11.68 -7.04 -0.35
CA ALA A 337 -12.46 -6.16 0.49
C ALA A 337 -13.93 -6.32 0.08
N PRO A 338 -14.91 -6.24 0.98
CA PRO A 338 -16.31 -6.23 0.55
C PRO A 338 -16.52 -5.28 -0.64
N HIS A 339 -17.42 -5.58 -1.60
CA HIS A 339 -17.63 -4.73 -2.79
C HIS A 339 -17.76 -3.24 -2.44
N TRP A 340 -18.41 -2.95 -1.30
CA TRP A 340 -18.52 -1.60 -0.77
C TRP A 340 -17.17 -0.95 -0.42
N VAL A 341 -16.17 -1.68 0.08
CA VAL A 341 -14.83 -1.11 0.29
C VAL A 341 -14.21 -0.73 -1.04
N TYR A 342 -14.44 -1.46 -2.13
CA TYR A 342 -13.96 -1.05 -3.46
C TYR A 342 -14.70 0.18 -4.00
N GLU A 343 -16.00 0.27 -3.76
CA GLU A 343 -16.82 1.42 -4.16
C GLU A 343 -16.45 2.69 -3.38
N HIS A 344 -16.20 2.56 -2.07
CA HIS A 344 -16.01 3.68 -1.16
C HIS A 344 -14.53 3.97 -0.86
N MET A 345 -13.58 3.06 -1.16
CA MET A 345 -12.13 3.34 -1.01
C MET A 345 -11.74 4.63 -1.72
N PRO A 346 -12.16 4.88 -2.98
CA PRO A 346 -11.80 6.10 -3.68
C PRO A 346 -12.32 7.37 -2.98
N GLU A 347 -13.50 7.29 -2.36
CA GLU A 347 -14.13 8.39 -1.61
C GLU A 347 -13.43 8.62 -0.27
N LEU A 348 -13.16 7.55 0.49
CA LEU A 348 -12.42 7.61 1.76
C LEU A 348 -10.99 8.12 1.55
N GLN A 349 -10.31 7.63 0.50
CA GLN A 349 -9.02 8.16 0.07
C GLN A 349 -9.12 9.61 -0.42
N ALA A 350 -10.28 10.05 -0.94
CA ALA A 350 -10.52 11.45 -1.31
C ALA A 350 -10.67 12.36 -0.09
N GLN A 351 -11.32 11.87 0.96
CA GLN A 351 -11.46 12.57 2.23
C GLN A 351 -10.09 12.73 2.89
N ASP A 352 -9.28 11.66 2.94
CA ASP A 352 -7.88 11.73 3.40
C ASP A 352 -7.07 12.77 2.59
N ARG A 353 -7.23 12.80 1.25
CA ARG A 353 -6.58 13.80 0.38
C ARG A 353 -6.98 15.23 0.73
N HIS A 354 -8.27 15.48 0.95
CA HIS A 354 -8.77 16.80 1.29
C HIS A 354 -8.20 17.26 2.64
N ALA A 355 -8.26 16.40 3.65
CA ALA A 355 -7.70 16.68 4.97
C ALA A 355 -6.20 16.96 4.92
N LEU A 356 -5.43 16.21 4.11
CA LEU A 356 -3.98 16.45 3.95
C LEU A 356 -3.68 17.76 3.20
N ALA A 357 -4.46 18.06 2.16
CA ALA A 357 -4.28 19.27 1.33
C ALA A 357 -4.62 20.54 2.11
N GLU A 358 -5.70 20.53 2.90
CA GLU A 358 -6.06 21.63 3.80
C GLU A 358 -4.96 21.92 4.82
N ARG A 359 -4.35 20.86 5.40
CA ARG A 359 -3.23 21.00 6.33
C ARG A 359 -1.99 21.63 5.68
N ARG A 360 -1.73 21.32 4.39
CA ARG A 360 -0.61 21.90 3.62
C ARG A 360 -0.87 23.35 3.20
N ALA A 361 -2.11 23.71 2.88
CA ALA A 361 -2.47 25.05 2.42
C ALA A 361 -2.41 26.12 3.53
N GLY A 362 -2.52 25.71 4.80
CA GLY A 362 -2.58 26.62 5.95
C GLY A 362 -1.25 27.02 6.61
N ARG A 363 -0.06 26.72 6.04
CA ARG A 363 1.21 26.87 6.78
C ARG A 363 2.28 27.82 6.17
N PRO A 364 2.97 28.61 7.03
CA PRO A 364 4.28 29.16 6.74
C PRO A 364 5.38 28.07 6.84
N ARG A 365 6.53 28.29 6.18
CA ARG A 365 7.67 27.36 6.14
C ARG A 365 8.14 26.99 7.55
N PRO A 366 8.50 25.72 7.82
CA PRO A 366 8.89 25.30 9.16
C PRO A 366 10.23 25.93 9.59
N ASN A 367 10.24 26.52 10.79
CA ASN A 367 11.46 26.88 11.50
C ASN A 367 12.22 25.61 11.94
N ALA A 368 13.55 25.73 12.01
CA ALA A 368 14.48 24.63 12.24
C ALA A 368 14.10 23.71 13.42
N VAL A 369 14.09 22.40 13.15
CA VAL A 369 14.02 21.34 14.16
C VAL A 369 15.31 21.40 14.99
N ARG A 370 15.22 21.65 16.30
CA ARG A 370 16.36 21.60 17.22
C ARG A 370 16.53 20.18 17.74
N LEU A 371 17.76 19.67 17.64
CA LEU A 371 18.16 18.41 18.26
C LEU A 371 18.43 18.67 19.75
N CYS A 372 17.84 17.86 20.63
CA CYS A 372 18.06 17.98 22.06
C CYS A 372 19.10 16.98 22.54
N ALA A 373 20.09 17.50 23.28
CA ALA A 373 21.01 16.70 24.06
C ALA A 373 20.32 16.19 25.35
N SER A 374 20.81 15.07 25.88
CA SER A 374 20.26 14.31 27.01
C SER A 374 19.85 15.16 28.23
N ARG A 375 18.65 14.88 28.77
CA ARG A 375 18.04 15.52 29.97
C ARG A 375 18.87 15.33 31.25
N GLN A 376 19.45 16.42 31.75
CA GLN A 376 19.52 16.74 33.18
C GLN A 376 18.77 18.05 33.38
N ASP A 377 18.07 18.15 34.51
CA ASP A 377 17.41 19.33 35.06
C ASP A 377 16.05 19.75 34.46
N LEU A 378 14.99 19.61 35.27
CA LEU A 378 14.27 20.71 35.92
C LEU A 378 12.90 20.23 36.43
N ALA A 379 12.68 20.43 37.73
CA ALA A 379 11.46 20.14 38.48
C ALA A 379 10.64 21.44 38.69
N GLY A 380 9.31 21.33 38.77
CA GLY A 380 8.45 22.44 39.20
C GLY A 380 6.94 22.28 38.92
N GLU A 381 6.22 21.79 39.96
CA GLU A 381 4.83 22.08 40.39
C GLU A 381 3.57 22.02 39.47
N SER A 382 2.78 20.94 39.72
CA SER A 382 1.35 20.83 40.07
C SER A 382 0.20 21.50 39.27
N ALA A 383 -0.74 20.67 38.77
CA ALA A 383 -2.19 20.80 39.04
C ALA A 383 -3.05 19.56 38.60
N ALA A 384 -3.77 19.00 39.59
CA ALA A 384 -5.05 18.26 39.62
C ALA A 384 -5.46 17.19 38.55
N THR A 385 -5.58 15.93 39.02
CA THR A 385 -6.04 14.71 38.31
C THR A 385 -7.56 14.48 38.37
N LYS A 386 -8.15 13.90 37.30
CA LYS A 386 -9.51 13.32 37.29
C LYS A 386 -9.46 11.80 37.44
N ALA A 387 -10.27 11.24 38.34
CA ALA A 387 -10.33 9.81 38.69
C ALA A 387 -11.17 8.96 37.69
N GLN A 388 -10.83 7.68 37.56
CA GLN A 388 -11.57 6.68 36.77
C GLN A 388 -12.89 6.27 37.45
N LEU A 389 -13.91 5.97 36.64
CA LEU A 389 -15.27 5.67 37.11
C LEU A 389 -15.50 4.16 37.33
N PRO A 390 -16.44 3.77 38.22
CA PRO A 390 -16.69 2.37 38.57
C PRO A 390 -17.35 1.50 37.48
N ILE A 391 -17.12 0.17 37.51
CA ILE A 391 -17.73 -0.82 36.59
C ILE A 391 -18.74 -1.72 37.33
N TRP A 392 -19.84 -2.06 36.66
CA TRP A 392 -20.96 -2.86 37.14
C TRP A 392 -21.31 -3.98 36.15
N GLU A 393 -21.69 -5.16 36.64
CA GLU A 393 -22.23 -6.27 35.86
C GLU A 393 -23.73 -6.41 36.12
N VAL A 394 -24.50 -6.63 35.07
CA VAL A 394 -25.94 -6.94 35.16
C VAL A 394 -26.12 -8.41 35.54
N VAL A 395 -26.65 -8.67 36.74
CA VAL A 395 -26.89 -10.05 37.24
C VAL A 395 -28.38 -10.41 37.32
N GLY A 396 -29.28 -9.44 37.15
CA GLY A 396 -30.73 -9.64 37.21
C GLY A 396 -31.42 -9.67 35.85
N GLY A 397 -32.71 -10.01 35.83
CA GLY A 397 -33.56 -9.94 34.64
C GLY A 397 -33.50 -11.13 33.68
N VAL A 398 -32.88 -12.26 34.08
CA VAL A 398 -32.68 -13.47 33.26
C VAL A 398 -33.98 -13.93 32.59
N ASP A 399 -35.05 -14.12 33.36
CA ASP A 399 -36.35 -14.62 32.86
C ASP A 399 -37.05 -13.63 31.90
N ALA A 400 -36.61 -12.37 31.87
CA ALA A 400 -37.17 -11.31 31.04
C ALA A 400 -36.20 -10.85 29.92
N GLY A 401 -35.11 -11.59 29.69
CA GLY A 401 -34.09 -11.27 28.68
C GLY A 401 -33.21 -10.04 29.03
N GLY A 402 -33.15 -9.65 30.30
CA GLY A 402 -32.36 -8.50 30.78
C GLY A 402 -33.17 -7.49 31.60
N ILE A 403 -32.48 -6.46 32.09
CA ILE A 403 -33.07 -5.40 32.91
C ILE A 403 -33.60 -4.26 32.04
N LEU A 404 -34.71 -3.66 32.49
CA LEU A 404 -35.38 -2.59 31.78
C LEU A 404 -34.55 -1.30 31.81
N VAL A 405 -34.22 -0.76 30.63
CA VAL A 405 -33.54 0.52 30.50
C VAL A 405 -34.55 1.63 30.23
N ARG A 406 -34.36 2.77 30.89
CA ARG A 406 -35.16 3.98 30.70
C ARG A 406 -34.32 5.10 30.15
N SER A 407 -34.97 6.01 29.43
CA SER A 407 -34.33 7.19 28.83
C SER A 407 -33.81 8.18 29.88
N ASP A 408 -34.38 8.18 31.09
CA ASP A 408 -34.07 9.16 32.14
C ASP A 408 -34.14 8.54 33.55
N LEU A 409 -33.70 9.30 34.55
CA LEU A 409 -33.67 8.94 35.97
C LEU A 409 -35.05 8.51 36.48
N SER A 410 -36.13 9.19 36.04
CA SER A 410 -37.51 8.95 36.49
C SER A 410 -38.03 7.56 36.11
N LEU A 411 -38.78 6.92 37.03
CA LEU A 411 -39.45 5.65 36.77
C LEU A 411 -40.65 5.77 35.83
N ASP A 412 -41.08 6.98 35.49
CA ASP A 412 -42.15 7.24 34.53
C ASP A 412 -41.63 7.57 33.13
N SER A 413 -40.31 7.68 32.96
CA SER A 413 -39.71 8.04 31.67
C SER A 413 -39.84 6.92 30.63
N ALA A 414 -39.71 7.27 29.35
CA ALA A 414 -39.83 6.31 28.25
C ALA A 414 -38.91 5.10 28.45
N LYS A 415 -39.49 3.90 28.29
CA LYS A 415 -38.75 2.65 28.26
C LYS A 415 -38.04 2.56 26.92
N LEU A 416 -36.75 2.24 26.92
CA LEU A 416 -36.05 1.96 25.67
C LEU A 416 -36.56 0.63 25.09
N PRO A 417 -36.56 0.48 23.75
CA PRO A 417 -37.07 -0.72 23.08
C PRO A 417 -36.26 -1.98 23.44
N GLU A 418 -34.99 -1.81 23.80
CA GLU A 418 -34.09 -2.89 24.18
C GLU A 418 -33.85 -2.93 25.69
N ARG A 419 -33.74 -4.14 26.24
CA ARG A 419 -33.32 -4.40 27.62
C ARG A 419 -31.80 -4.59 27.68
N LEU A 420 -31.21 -4.28 28.82
CA LEU A 420 -29.80 -4.54 29.08
C LEU A 420 -29.65 -5.99 29.56
N ALA A 421 -29.07 -6.85 28.72
CA ALA A 421 -29.03 -8.30 28.95
C ALA A 421 -28.21 -8.67 30.21
N THR A 422 -28.58 -9.76 30.88
CA THR A 422 -27.79 -10.32 31.99
C THR A 422 -26.40 -10.74 31.50
N GLY A 423 -25.36 -10.52 32.31
CA GLY A 423 -23.94 -10.69 31.96
C GLY A 423 -23.29 -9.47 31.28
N THR A 424 -24.04 -8.39 31.07
CA THR A 424 -23.53 -7.14 30.48
C THR A 424 -22.71 -6.34 31.48
N PHE A 425 -21.53 -5.85 31.09
CA PHE A 425 -20.73 -4.92 31.88
C PHE A 425 -20.96 -3.48 31.46
N VAL A 426 -21.10 -2.59 32.43
CA VAL A 426 -21.38 -1.17 32.24
C VAL A 426 -20.56 -0.28 33.17
N GLU A 427 -20.17 0.90 32.69
CA GLU A 427 -19.48 1.92 33.48
C GLU A 427 -20.49 2.88 34.11
N GLU A 428 -20.29 3.23 35.39
CA GLU A 428 -21.10 4.19 36.13
C GLU A 428 -20.78 5.62 35.69
N LEU A 429 -21.72 6.24 34.98
CA LEU A 429 -21.64 7.67 34.69
C LEU A 429 -22.18 8.49 35.87
N ARG A 430 -23.25 8.00 36.51
CA ARG A 430 -23.92 8.66 37.64
C ARG A 430 -24.79 7.67 38.42
N LEU A 431 -24.71 7.69 39.74
CA LEU A 431 -25.57 6.89 40.64
C LEU A 431 -26.39 7.82 41.53
N GLU A 432 -27.72 7.75 41.44
CA GLU A 432 -28.66 8.50 42.30
C GLU A 432 -29.60 7.54 43.03
N GLY A 433 -29.37 7.35 44.33
CA GLY A 433 -30.08 6.35 45.12
C GLY A 433 -29.83 4.95 44.55
N GLU A 434 -30.89 4.28 44.10
CA GLU A 434 -30.80 2.97 43.44
C GLU A 434 -30.85 3.06 41.91
N ARG A 435 -30.69 4.24 41.31
CA ARG A 435 -30.76 4.46 39.86
C ARG A 435 -29.37 4.74 39.30
N LEU A 436 -28.92 3.89 38.38
CA LEU A 436 -27.62 3.97 37.73
C LEU A 436 -27.77 4.45 36.29
N SER A 437 -27.16 5.59 35.96
CA SER A 437 -26.87 5.99 34.59
C SER A 437 -25.58 5.32 34.16
N PHE A 438 -25.63 4.64 33.02
CA PHE A 438 -24.51 3.80 32.60
C PHE A 438 -24.10 4.03 31.15
N ARG A 439 -22.87 3.59 30.84
CA ARG A 439 -22.39 3.36 29.48
C ARG A 439 -22.00 1.89 29.32
N ARG A 440 -22.56 1.20 28.32
CA ARG A 440 -22.31 -0.23 28.09
C ARG A 440 -20.87 -0.43 27.62
N LEU A 441 -20.13 -1.31 28.30
CA LEU A 441 -18.77 -1.70 27.95
C LEU A 441 -18.77 -3.00 27.13
N THR A 442 -19.56 -3.99 27.54
CA THR A 442 -19.69 -5.30 26.87
C THR A 442 -21.15 -5.81 26.97
N GLY A 443 -21.49 -6.97 26.38
CA GLY A 443 -22.85 -7.53 26.43
C GLY A 443 -23.85 -6.88 25.46
N THR A 444 -25.15 -7.15 25.62
CA THR A 444 -26.21 -6.78 24.66
C THR A 444 -27.22 -5.81 25.28
N GLY A 445 -27.72 -4.86 24.50
CA GLY A 445 -28.69 -3.85 24.91
C GLY A 445 -28.24 -2.42 24.60
N PRO A 446 -28.98 -1.40 25.08
CA PRO A 446 -28.70 0.00 24.80
C PRO A 446 -27.29 0.41 25.22
N GLY A 447 -26.65 1.27 24.42
CA GLY A 447 -25.30 1.77 24.69
C GLY A 447 -25.20 2.68 25.92
N THR A 448 -26.31 3.35 26.28
CA THR A 448 -26.45 4.16 27.49
C THR A 448 -27.89 4.12 27.98
N GLY A 449 -28.12 4.55 29.22
CA GLY A 449 -29.45 4.76 29.77
C GLY A 449 -29.49 4.64 31.29
N TRP A 450 -30.69 4.58 31.85
CA TRP A 450 -30.92 4.48 33.29
C TRP A 450 -31.55 3.14 33.67
N VAL A 451 -30.92 2.47 34.63
CA VAL A 451 -31.38 1.18 35.20
C VAL A 451 -31.48 1.28 36.72
N SER A 452 -32.24 0.37 37.34
CA SER A 452 -32.25 0.25 38.79
C SER A 452 -31.22 -0.79 39.23
N VAL A 453 -30.42 -0.49 40.25
CA VAL A 453 -29.41 -1.39 40.84
C VAL A 453 -30.09 -2.53 41.60
N SER A 454 -31.28 -2.29 42.16
CA SER A 454 -32.13 -3.31 42.79
C SER A 454 -33.60 -3.10 42.44
N LEU A 455 -34.43 -4.14 42.52
CA LEU A 455 -35.89 -4.05 42.39
C LEU A 455 -36.58 -5.08 43.29
N ARG A 456 -37.47 -4.61 44.18
CA ARG A 456 -38.21 -5.46 45.16
C ARG A 456 -37.28 -6.39 45.96
N GLY A 457 -36.13 -5.87 46.39
CA GLY A 457 -35.13 -6.62 47.17
C GLY A 457 -34.24 -7.57 46.35
N LYS A 458 -34.42 -7.67 45.03
CA LYS A 458 -33.53 -8.45 44.14
C LYS A 458 -32.45 -7.55 43.55
N CYS A 459 -31.19 -7.98 43.65
CA CYS A 459 -30.06 -7.29 43.05
C CYS A 459 -30.07 -7.45 41.52
N LEU A 460 -29.98 -6.32 40.80
CA LEU A 460 -29.99 -6.28 39.33
C LEU A 460 -28.61 -5.98 38.75
N LEU A 461 -27.79 -5.19 39.45
CA LEU A 461 -26.39 -4.95 39.10
C LEU A 461 -25.46 -5.15 40.31
N VAL A 462 -24.31 -5.78 40.06
CA VAL A 462 -23.24 -5.98 41.05
C VAL A 462 -22.00 -5.26 40.57
N ARG A 463 -21.39 -4.46 41.44
CA ARG A 463 -20.13 -3.76 41.13
C ARG A 463 -19.01 -4.77 40.99
N ARG A 464 -18.23 -4.72 39.90
CA ARG A 464 -17.12 -5.65 39.64
C ARG A 464 -15.79 -4.91 39.65
N SER A 465 -14.82 -5.48 40.36
CA SER A 465 -13.42 -5.12 40.29
C SER A 465 -12.76 -5.89 39.13
N PRO A 466 -11.70 -5.38 38.48
CA PRO A 466 -11.15 -6.00 37.28
C PRO A 466 -10.45 -7.34 37.60
N GLY A 467 -11.01 -8.46 37.10
CA GLY A 467 -10.28 -9.71 36.81
C GLY A 467 -10.80 -11.01 37.46
N SER A 468 -11.46 -11.88 36.67
CA SER A 468 -11.32 -13.36 36.65
C SER A 468 -12.31 -14.01 35.68
N SER A 469 -11.85 -14.94 34.85
CA SER A 469 -12.57 -15.75 33.84
C SER A 469 -13.34 -16.95 34.44
N ASP A 470 -14.28 -17.55 33.68
CA ASP A 470 -14.24 -18.98 33.28
C ASP A 470 -15.43 -19.47 32.42
N SER A 471 -15.13 -20.52 31.66
CA SER A 471 -15.76 -21.31 30.57
C SER A 471 -17.06 -22.08 30.86
N ASN A 472 -17.89 -22.42 29.84
CA ASN A 472 -17.97 -23.75 29.15
C ASN A 472 -19.30 -24.04 28.37
N ASN A 473 -19.17 -24.84 27.30
CA ASN A 473 -20.05 -25.90 26.74
C ASN A 473 -21.26 -25.68 25.78
N ASN A 474 -21.11 -26.27 24.58
CA ASN A 474 -21.94 -27.27 23.85
C ASN A 474 -23.45 -27.10 23.56
N TYR A 475 -23.85 -27.32 22.30
CA TYR A 475 -24.99 -28.13 21.76
C TYR A 475 -25.17 -27.79 20.25
N ASP A 476 -24.86 -28.68 19.30
CA ASP A 476 -25.62 -29.78 18.66
C ASP A 476 -26.74 -29.39 17.65
N LYS A 477 -26.61 -30.05 16.48
CA LYS A 477 -27.41 -30.22 15.24
C LYS A 477 -28.86 -29.71 15.14
N SER A 478 -29.26 -29.23 13.94
CA SER A 478 -30.03 -30.03 12.95
C SER A 478 -30.55 -29.23 11.73
N ASN A 479 -30.48 -29.86 10.54
CA ASN A 479 -31.43 -29.89 9.39
C ASN A 479 -32.17 -28.61 8.92
N SER A 480 -32.06 -28.25 7.63
CA SER A 480 -32.85 -28.87 6.53
C SER A 480 -32.80 -28.06 5.22
N ASN A 481 -32.52 -28.76 4.12
CA ASN A 481 -33.18 -28.75 2.79
C ASN A 481 -33.79 -27.47 2.20
N ASN A 482 -33.30 -27.08 1.02
CA ASN A 482 -33.98 -27.02 -0.31
C ASN A 482 -33.27 -25.97 -1.17
N SER A 483 -32.53 -26.36 -2.22
CA SER A 483 -32.97 -26.78 -3.56
C SER A 483 -33.35 -25.61 -4.50
N ASN A 484 -32.84 -25.76 -5.72
CA ASN A 484 -33.12 -25.03 -6.96
C ASN A 484 -32.54 -23.62 -7.12
N SER A 485 -32.13 -23.19 -8.31
CA SER A 485 -31.59 -23.82 -9.53
C SER A 485 -31.46 -22.66 -10.51
N ASN A 486 -30.40 -22.69 -11.31
CA ASN A 486 -30.36 -22.19 -12.67
C ASN A 486 -30.40 -20.67 -12.96
N SER A 487 -29.24 -20.26 -13.48
CA SER A 487 -29.01 -19.93 -14.89
C SER A 487 -29.09 -18.46 -15.31
N ASN A 488 -27.89 -17.99 -15.62
CA ASN A 488 -27.46 -17.43 -16.89
C ASN A 488 -27.84 -16.01 -17.34
N SER A 489 -26.75 -15.42 -17.85
CA SER A 489 -26.64 -14.55 -19.01
C SER A 489 -26.96 -13.07 -18.83
N SER A 490 -25.88 -12.33 -18.58
CA SER A 490 -25.26 -11.45 -19.56
C SER A 490 -26.17 -10.55 -20.39
N SER A 491 -26.20 -9.28 -20.02
CA SER A 491 -25.85 -8.17 -20.92
C SER A 491 -25.71 -6.90 -20.10
N ASN A 492 -24.65 -6.11 -20.33
CA ASN A 492 -24.79 -4.68 -20.61
C ASN A 492 -23.44 -3.95 -20.65
N LEU A 493 -23.13 -3.51 -21.87
CA LEU A 493 -22.78 -2.14 -22.25
C LEU A 493 -21.92 -1.30 -21.28
N GLN A 494 -20.74 -0.98 -21.81
CA GLN A 494 -19.81 0.07 -21.38
C GLN A 494 -20.53 1.37 -20.97
N LYS A 495 -20.16 1.91 -19.81
CA LYS A 495 -20.37 3.30 -19.41
C LYS A 495 -19.03 4.02 -19.29
N PRO A 496 -18.95 5.33 -19.63
CA PRO A 496 -17.72 6.10 -19.56
C PRO A 496 -17.32 6.37 -18.10
N LEU A 497 -16.03 6.24 -17.81
CA LEU A 497 -15.41 6.46 -16.50
C LEU A 497 -15.39 7.95 -16.12
N SER A 498 -15.55 8.20 -14.82
CA SER A 498 -15.73 9.49 -14.16
C SER A 498 -14.51 10.43 -14.23
N ALA A 499 -14.80 11.74 -14.20
CA ALA A 499 -13.86 12.85 -14.31
C ALA A 499 -12.74 12.88 -13.24
N PRO A 500 -11.57 13.49 -13.54
CA PRO A 500 -10.40 13.52 -12.65
C PRO A 500 -10.58 14.38 -11.38
N SER A 501 -9.78 14.07 -10.34
CA SER A 501 -9.80 14.69 -8.99
C SER A 501 -9.68 16.22 -8.98
N SER A 502 -10.31 16.88 -8.00
CA SER A 502 -10.47 18.34 -7.87
C SER A 502 -9.19 19.19 -7.96
N PHE A 503 -8.03 18.71 -7.50
CA PHE A 503 -6.76 19.49 -7.50
C PHE A 503 -6.14 19.66 -8.90
N VAL A 504 -6.13 18.58 -9.71
CA VAL A 504 -5.67 18.62 -11.11
C VAL A 504 -6.58 19.53 -11.94
N SER A 505 -7.86 19.56 -11.56
CA SER A 505 -8.84 20.40 -12.20
C SER A 505 -8.46 21.88 -12.11
N GLU A 506 -7.74 22.38 -11.10
CA GLU A 506 -7.50 23.82 -10.93
C GLU A 506 -6.46 24.43 -11.89
N ILE A 507 -5.48 23.64 -12.35
CA ILE A 507 -4.38 24.11 -13.22
C ILE A 507 -4.66 23.78 -14.68
N VAL A 508 -5.01 22.53 -14.98
CA VAL A 508 -5.35 22.06 -16.33
C VAL A 508 -6.87 21.88 -16.41
N ALA A 509 -7.50 22.54 -17.36
CA ALA A 509 -8.92 22.40 -17.63
C ALA A 509 -9.25 20.95 -18.03
N PRO A 510 -10.47 20.47 -17.75
CA PRO A 510 -10.92 19.18 -18.24
C PRO A 510 -10.69 19.05 -19.75
N GLU A 511 -10.23 17.87 -20.16
CA GLU A 511 -10.00 17.57 -21.57
C GLU A 511 -11.29 17.75 -22.38
N LYS A 512 -11.18 18.44 -23.51
CA LYS A 512 -12.25 18.61 -24.48
C LYS A 512 -11.96 17.81 -25.72
N HIS A 513 -12.97 17.15 -26.25
CA HIS A 513 -12.93 16.59 -27.59
C HIS A 513 -13.29 17.69 -28.60
N GLU A 514 -12.42 17.90 -29.57
CA GLU A 514 -12.49 18.93 -30.60
C GLU A 514 -12.25 18.28 -31.97
N LEU A 515 -12.79 18.91 -33.01
CA LEU A 515 -12.45 18.59 -34.39
C LEU A 515 -11.52 19.67 -34.90
N TRP A 516 -10.30 19.29 -35.26
CA TRP A 516 -9.29 20.21 -35.77
C TRP A 516 -9.19 20.10 -37.28
N GLU A 517 -9.36 21.22 -37.96
CA GLU A 517 -8.97 21.37 -39.36
C GLU A 517 -7.46 21.61 -39.45
N VAL A 518 -6.73 20.66 -40.02
CA VAL A 518 -5.28 20.75 -40.17
C VAL A 518 -4.91 20.67 -41.65
N PHE A 519 -3.88 21.43 -42.04
CA PHE A 519 -3.34 21.35 -43.39
C PHE A 519 -2.35 20.20 -43.46
N SER A 520 -2.70 19.18 -44.26
CA SER A 520 -1.74 18.14 -44.63
C SER A 520 -0.57 18.75 -45.39
N PRO A 521 0.64 18.14 -45.31
CA PRO A 521 1.77 18.55 -46.15
C PRO A 521 1.46 18.59 -47.66
N GLY A 522 0.48 17.83 -48.13
CA GLY A 522 -0.02 17.83 -49.52
C GLY A 522 -1.07 18.92 -49.84
N GLY A 523 -1.30 19.90 -48.96
CA GLY A 523 -2.18 21.05 -49.20
C GLY A 523 -3.68 20.78 -49.04
N ARG A 524 -4.07 19.57 -48.58
CA ARG A 524 -5.47 19.23 -48.27
C ARG A 524 -5.82 19.61 -46.84
N ILE A 525 -7.04 20.11 -46.63
CA ILE A 525 -7.62 20.30 -45.30
C ILE A 525 -8.14 18.95 -44.81
N LEU A 526 -7.69 18.53 -43.62
CA LEU A 526 -8.12 17.30 -42.95
C LEU A 526 -8.83 17.68 -41.66
N THR A 527 -9.96 17.03 -41.37
CA THR A 527 -10.59 17.12 -40.06
C THR A 527 -10.14 15.95 -39.20
N LEU A 528 -9.46 16.20 -38.09
CA LEU A 528 -8.99 15.18 -37.14
C LEU A 528 -9.71 15.29 -35.80
N GLY A 529 -10.01 14.14 -35.19
CA GLY A 529 -10.52 14.07 -33.83
C GLY A 529 -9.39 14.29 -32.83
N VAL A 530 -9.43 15.39 -32.10
CA VAL A 530 -8.37 15.79 -31.15
C VAL A 530 -8.95 15.98 -29.77
N ARG A 531 -8.23 15.53 -28.76
CA ARG A 531 -8.56 15.77 -27.36
C ARG A 531 -7.50 16.68 -26.75
N VAL A 532 -7.97 17.78 -26.18
CA VAL A 532 -7.12 18.89 -25.74
C VAL A 532 -7.43 19.24 -24.30
N ALA A 533 -6.41 19.26 -23.46
CA ALA A 533 -6.47 19.75 -22.10
C ALA A 533 -5.55 20.98 -21.98
N ARG A 534 -6.16 22.16 -21.82
CA ARG A 534 -5.45 23.46 -21.76
C ARG A 534 -5.28 23.93 -20.33
N LEU A 535 -4.36 24.85 -20.07
CA LEU A 535 -4.27 25.52 -18.77
C LEU A 535 -5.56 26.32 -18.50
N ARG A 536 -6.06 26.31 -17.26
CA ARG A 536 -7.24 27.09 -16.85
C ARG A 536 -6.99 28.60 -16.90
N LYS A 537 -5.76 29.02 -16.62
CA LYS A 537 -5.31 30.40 -16.77
C LYS A 537 -4.17 30.40 -17.80
N PRO A 538 -4.30 31.16 -18.91
CA PRO A 538 -3.20 31.27 -19.84
C PRO A 538 -2.01 31.96 -19.15
N PRO A 539 -0.77 31.58 -19.48
CA PRO A 539 0.40 32.29 -19.00
C PRO A 539 0.43 33.73 -19.56
N PRO A 540 1.25 34.63 -19.01
CA PRO A 540 1.25 36.08 -19.32
C PRO A 540 1.42 36.48 -20.80
N ALA A 541 1.64 35.53 -21.72
CA ALA A 541 1.81 35.74 -23.16
C ALA A 541 0.88 34.89 -24.07
N GLY A 542 -0.13 34.21 -23.53
CA GLY A 542 -1.21 33.61 -24.33
C GLY A 542 -1.03 32.17 -24.84
N ARG A 543 0.15 31.53 -24.70
CA ARG A 543 0.38 30.10 -24.99
C ARG A 543 1.16 29.40 -23.88
N ALA A 544 0.89 28.13 -23.64
CA ALA A 544 1.67 27.37 -22.66
C ALA A 544 3.15 27.28 -23.12
N PRO A 545 4.14 27.47 -22.22
CA PRO A 545 5.55 27.35 -22.60
C PRO A 545 5.91 25.92 -23.01
N LEU A 546 5.16 24.92 -22.53
CA LEU A 546 5.37 23.50 -22.79
C LEU A 546 4.04 22.74 -22.80
N SER A 547 3.86 21.85 -23.77
CA SER A 547 2.76 20.87 -23.79
C SER A 547 3.27 19.46 -24.07
N ILE A 548 2.42 18.44 -23.85
CA ILE A 548 2.68 17.06 -24.30
C ILE A 548 1.78 16.72 -25.49
N LEU A 549 2.39 16.25 -26.58
CA LEU A 549 1.67 15.67 -27.72
C LEU A 549 1.76 14.15 -27.65
N CYS A 550 0.62 13.47 -27.51
CA CYS A 550 0.54 12.02 -27.59
C CYS A 550 0.17 11.57 -29.01
N VAL A 551 1.04 10.75 -29.60
CA VAL A 551 0.88 10.16 -30.93
C VAL A 551 0.56 8.67 -30.78
N PRO A 552 -0.64 8.21 -31.20
CA PRO A 552 -1.07 6.83 -30.99
C PRO A 552 -0.32 5.83 -31.89
N GLY A 553 -0.50 4.54 -31.58
CA GLY A 553 -0.02 3.44 -32.41
C GLY A 553 -0.84 3.25 -33.69
N ASN A 554 -0.66 2.09 -34.34
CA ASN A 554 -1.29 1.80 -35.62
C ASN A 554 -2.83 1.70 -35.50
N PRO A 555 -3.62 2.51 -36.27
CA PRO A 555 -5.07 2.51 -36.17
C PRO A 555 -5.76 1.35 -36.92
N PHE A 556 -5.02 0.53 -37.67
CA PHE A 556 -5.61 -0.57 -38.43
C PHE A 556 -6.02 -1.73 -37.53
N GLU A 557 -7.12 -2.40 -37.89
CA GLU A 557 -7.66 -3.54 -37.14
C GLU A 557 -6.66 -4.69 -37.00
N ALA A 558 -5.88 -4.95 -38.04
CA ALA A 558 -4.81 -5.96 -38.02
C ALA A 558 -3.76 -5.72 -36.92
N TRP A 559 -3.67 -4.50 -36.39
CA TRP A 559 -2.69 -4.07 -35.38
C TRP A 559 -3.35 -3.63 -34.06
N GLY A 560 -4.59 -4.08 -33.82
CA GLY A 560 -5.31 -3.82 -32.56
C GLY A 560 -6.05 -2.48 -32.50
N SER A 561 -6.17 -1.76 -33.63
CA SER A 561 -6.95 -0.52 -33.75
C SER A 561 -6.59 0.53 -32.69
N ALA A 562 -5.31 0.86 -32.53
CA ALA A 562 -4.87 1.77 -31.48
C ALA A 562 -5.61 3.12 -31.54
N ARG A 563 -6.09 3.57 -30.38
CA ARG A 563 -6.78 4.84 -30.18
C ARG A 563 -6.11 5.67 -29.11
N VAL A 564 -6.27 6.98 -29.17
CA VAL A 564 -5.77 7.85 -28.09
C VAL A 564 -6.55 7.71 -26.80
N THR A 565 -7.71 7.05 -26.83
CA THR A 565 -8.49 6.69 -25.64
C THR A 565 -8.03 5.39 -24.98
N ASP A 566 -7.07 4.66 -25.58
CA ASP A 566 -6.57 3.42 -25.00
C ASP A 566 -5.97 3.65 -23.60
N PRO A 567 -6.01 2.64 -22.71
CA PRO A 567 -5.57 2.78 -21.32
C PRO A 567 -4.15 3.35 -21.17
N LEU A 568 -3.23 3.00 -22.07
CA LEU A 568 -1.86 3.51 -22.06
C LEU A 568 -1.83 5.04 -22.25
N HIS A 569 -2.43 5.55 -23.32
CA HIS A 569 -2.46 6.97 -23.63
C HIS A 569 -3.20 7.77 -22.56
N THR A 570 -4.31 7.22 -22.04
CA THR A 570 -5.09 7.83 -20.95
C THR A 570 -4.27 7.96 -19.67
N ALA A 571 -3.55 6.91 -19.26
CA ALA A 571 -2.69 6.97 -18.08
C ALA A 571 -1.55 8.00 -18.23
N LEU A 572 -0.99 8.15 -19.43
CA LEU A 572 0.09 9.10 -19.70
C LEU A 572 -0.38 10.55 -19.66
N VAL A 573 -1.54 10.88 -20.26
CA VAL A 573 -2.07 12.25 -20.20
C VAL A 573 -2.54 12.61 -18.79
N GLU A 574 -3.09 11.66 -18.03
CA GLU A 574 -3.41 11.89 -16.62
C GLU A 574 -2.16 12.21 -15.80
N MET A 575 -1.04 11.51 -16.06
CA MET A 575 0.24 11.83 -15.44
C MET A 575 0.72 13.22 -15.83
N ALA A 576 0.59 13.61 -17.10
CA ALA A 576 0.93 14.95 -17.57
C ALA A 576 0.10 16.04 -16.88
N TRP A 577 -1.21 15.83 -16.73
CA TRP A 577 -2.09 16.78 -16.05
C TRP A 577 -1.75 16.93 -14.57
N ARG A 578 -1.35 15.85 -13.91
CA ARG A 578 -0.86 15.90 -12.52
C ARG A 578 0.41 16.73 -12.37
N LEU A 579 1.22 16.83 -13.43
CA LEU A 579 2.40 17.69 -13.49
C LEU A 579 2.06 19.13 -13.92
N GLY A 580 0.79 19.47 -14.11
CA GLY A 580 0.36 20.78 -14.59
C GLY A 580 0.66 21.03 -16.06
N LEU A 581 0.92 19.97 -16.85
CA LEU A 581 1.25 20.08 -18.26
C LEU A 581 -0.01 19.93 -19.11
N PRO A 582 -0.30 20.88 -20.01
CA PRO A 582 -1.37 20.74 -20.98
C PRO A 582 -1.03 19.62 -21.97
N THR A 583 -2.05 18.95 -22.49
CA THR A 583 -1.87 17.80 -23.40
C THR A 583 -2.72 17.93 -24.64
N VAL A 584 -2.20 17.38 -25.73
CA VAL A 584 -2.90 17.16 -26.98
C VAL A 584 -2.75 15.69 -27.36
N ARG A 585 -3.84 15.00 -27.65
CA ARG A 585 -3.83 13.64 -28.21
C ARG A 585 -4.85 13.55 -29.32
N PHE A 586 -4.55 12.85 -30.41
CA PHE A 586 -5.42 12.81 -31.58
C PHE A 586 -5.56 11.40 -32.16
N ASP A 587 -6.72 11.08 -32.69
CA ASP A 587 -6.88 9.91 -33.56
C ASP A 587 -6.50 10.28 -34.99
N TYR A 588 -5.84 9.35 -35.70
CA TYR A 588 -5.58 9.47 -37.14
C TYR A 588 -6.89 9.62 -37.93
N ARG A 589 -6.79 10.12 -39.18
CA ARG A 589 -7.93 10.31 -40.07
C ARG A 589 -8.83 9.06 -40.13
N GLY A 590 -10.15 9.26 -40.04
CA GLY A 590 -11.14 8.18 -39.90
C GLY A 590 -11.33 7.63 -38.48
N GLY A 591 -10.54 8.05 -37.50
CA GLY A 591 -10.74 7.78 -36.07
C GLY A 591 -11.29 9.00 -35.32
N GLY A 592 -11.94 8.76 -34.18
CA GLY A 592 -12.31 9.83 -33.24
C GLY A 592 -13.25 10.91 -33.80
N GLY A 593 -14.01 10.60 -34.86
CA GLY A 593 -14.88 11.56 -35.57
C GLY A 593 -14.18 12.36 -36.67
N GLY A 594 -12.91 12.09 -36.97
CA GLY A 594 -12.18 12.68 -38.08
C GLY A 594 -12.63 12.18 -39.45
N SER A 595 -12.47 13.00 -40.47
CA SER A 595 -12.81 12.69 -41.87
C SER A 595 -11.78 11.78 -42.54
N GLY A 596 -12.18 11.04 -43.56
CA GLY A 596 -11.27 10.25 -44.42
C GLY A 596 -10.89 8.88 -43.85
N THR A 597 -9.95 8.21 -44.53
CA THR A 597 -9.46 6.87 -44.17
C THR A 597 -7.95 6.86 -44.04
N CYS A 598 -7.45 6.36 -42.91
CA CYS A 598 -6.03 6.07 -42.75
C CYS A 598 -5.78 4.72 -43.42
N GLU A 599 -4.85 4.67 -44.37
CA GLU A 599 -4.64 3.47 -45.23
C GLU A 599 -3.20 2.98 -45.19
N ASN A 600 -2.26 3.84 -44.82
CA ASN A 600 -0.84 3.52 -44.77
C ASN A 600 -0.13 4.42 -43.74
N ILE A 601 1.14 4.09 -43.45
CA ILE A 601 2.00 4.86 -42.54
C ILE A 601 2.26 6.30 -43.02
N GLY A 602 2.16 6.55 -44.33
CA GLY A 602 2.25 7.90 -44.91
C GLY A 602 1.11 8.79 -44.46
N HIS A 603 -0.13 8.30 -44.47
CA HIS A 603 -1.28 9.03 -43.92
C HIS A 603 -1.09 9.32 -42.42
N MET A 604 -0.56 8.35 -41.65
CA MET A 604 -0.23 8.58 -40.24
C MET A 604 0.82 9.68 -40.08
N ALA A 605 1.86 9.69 -40.92
CA ALA A 605 2.91 10.70 -40.86
C ALA A 605 2.40 12.10 -41.24
N GLU A 606 1.55 12.21 -42.26
CA GLU A 606 0.89 13.45 -42.64
C GLU A 606 0.06 14.02 -41.49
N ASP A 607 -0.76 13.18 -40.86
CA ASP A 607 -1.64 13.57 -39.75
C ASP A 607 -0.81 13.99 -38.52
N ALA A 608 0.18 13.19 -38.12
CA ALA A 608 1.05 13.50 -36.99
C ALA A 608 1.84 14.80 -37.21
N THR A 609 2.31 15.04 -38.43
CA THR A 609 2.99 16.28 -38.82
C THR A 609 2.04 17.47 -38.70
N ALA A 610 0.81 17.33 -39.23
CA ALA A 610 -0.17 18.41 -39.26
C ALA A 610 -0.63 18.79 -37.83
N VAL A 611 -0.82 17.79 -36.96
CA VAL A 611 -1.13 18.03 -35.54
C VAL A 611 0.04 18.66 -34.82
N LEU A 612 1.27 18.14 -34.97
CA LEU A 612 2.46 18.71 -34.31
C LEU A 612 2.67 20.19 -34.68
N ARG A 613 2.53 20.55 -35.96
CA ARG A 613 2.57 21.95 -36.41
C ARG A 613 1.51 22.79 -35.74
N ARG A 614 0.25 22.34 -35.76
CA ARG A 614 -0.86 23.07 -35.14
C ARG A 614 -0.67 23.26 -33.63
N VAL A 615 -0.12 22.26 -32.93
CA VAL A 615 0.20 22.39 -31.50
C VAL A 615 1.22 23.50 -31.26
N LEU A 616 2.30 23.54 -32.04
CA LEU A 616 3.32 24.58 -31.93
C LEU A 616 2.80 25.97 -32.35
N GLU A 617 1.88 26.01 -33.31
CA GLU A 617 1.28 27.25 -33.80
C GLU A 617 0.19 27.81 -32.89
N GLN A 618 -0.56 26.97 -32.18
CA GLN A 618 -1.81 27.40 -31.52
C GLN A 618 -1.89 27.04 -30.03
N GLU A 619 -1.18 26.02 -29.56
CA GLU A 619 -1.35 25.48 -28.20
C GLU A 619 -0.16 25.75 -27.28
N SER A 620 1.08 25.66 -27.80
CA SER A 620 2.29 25.79 -26.97
C SER A 620 3.51 26.27 -27.73
N GLU A 621 4.45 26.93 -27.05
CA GLU A 621 5.74 27.35 -27.63
C GLU A 621 6.72 26.18 -27.86
N SER A 622 6.65 25.16 -27.00
CA SER A 622 7.46 23.95 -27.10
C SER A 622 6.65 22.71 -26.71
N VAL A 623 7.09 21.55 -27.17
CA VAL A 623 6.35 20.28 -27.00
C VAL A 623 7.25 19.12 -26.60
N ILE A 624 6.75 18.26 -25.72
CA ILE A 624 7.26 16.91 -25.51
C ILE A 624 6.44 15.95 -26.37
N VAL A 625 7.08 15.24 -27.28
CA VAL A 625 6.39 14.26 -28.14
C VAL A 625 6.45 12.89 -27.48
N LEU A 626 5.28 12.30 -27.24
CA LEU A 626 5.11 10.99 -26.64
C LEU A 626 4.49 10.08 -27.70
N ALA A 627 5.26 9.16 -28.27
CA ALA A 627 4.79 8.33 -29.38
C ALA A 627 4.84 6.84 -29.05
N HIS A 628 3.79 6.13 -29.46
CA HIS A 628 3.61 4.71 -29.16
C HIS A 628 3.63 3.86 -30.43
N SER A 629 4.34 2.72 -30.42
CA SER A 629 4.34 1.76 -31.52
C SER A 629 4.69 2.41 -32.87
N SER A 630 3.93 2.15 -33.94
CA SER A 630 4.12 2.76 -35.27
C SER A 630 3.94 4.29 -35.29
N GLY A 631 3.37 4.88 -34.25
CA GLY A 631 3.31 6.34 -34.09
C GLY A 631 4.70 6.99 -34.01
N ASN A 632 5.70 6.24 -33.55
CA ASN A 632 7.09 6.70 -33.52
C ASN A 632 7.62 6.96 -34.93
N THR A 633 7.42 6.00 -35.84
CA THR A 633 7.76 6.15 -37.26
C THR A 633 6.98 7.29 -37.90
N ALA A 634 5.69 7.42 -37.58
CA ALA A 634 4.84 8.44 -38.17
C ALA A 634 5.32 9.87 -37.82
N VAL A 635 5.70 10.12 -36.56
CA VAL A 635 6.06 11.48 -36.12
C VAL A 635 7.55 11.82 -36.26
N ALA A 636 8.43 10.82 -36.39
CA ALA A 636 9.89 11.02 -36.49
C ALA A 636 10.32 12.05 -37.56
N PRO A 637 9.81 12.01 -38.81
CA PRO A 637 10.17 13.02 -39.82
C PRO A 637 9.75 14.44 -39.41
N ALA A 638 8.57 14.56 -38.79
CA ALA A 638 8.05 15.85 -38.32
C ALA A 638 8.92 16.44 -37.20
N MET A 639 9.35 15.60 -36.25
CA MET A 639 10.23 16.01 -35.15
C MET A 639 11.60 16.49 -35.65
N LEU A 640 12.18 15.84 -36.66
CA LEU A 640 13.43 16.33 -37.28
C LEU A 640 13.23 17.69 -37.96
N SER A 641 12.10 17.88 -38.64
CA SER A 641 11.82 19.15 -39.33
C SER A 641 11.47 20.32 -38.38
N LEU A 642 10.99 20.02 -37.17
CA LEU A 642 10.53 20.99 -36.16
C LEU A 642 11.37 20.94 -34.89
N GLU A 643 12.60 20.44 -34.98
CA GLU A 643 13.42 20.04 -33.84
C GLU A 643 13.64 21.15 -32.81
N GLN A 644 13.77 22.41 -33.25
CA GLN A 644 14.01 23.56 -32.38
C GLN A 644 12.88 23.77 -31.35
N SER A 645 11.69 23.26 -31.62
CA SER A 645 10.51 23.41 -30.75
C SER A 645 10.14 22.11 -30.02
N VAL A 646 10.85 21.01 -30.28
CA VAL A 646 10.69 19.73 -29.58
C VAL A 646 11.62 19.67 -28.37
N ALA A 647 11.08 19.89 -27.17
CA ALA A 647 11.85 19.90 -25.93
C ALA A 647 12.42 18.52 -25.56
N ALA A 648 11.63 17.47 -25.79
CA ALA A 648 12.00 16.09 -25.52
C ALA A 648 11.13 15.13 -26.34
N TYR A 649 11.62 13.91 -26.46
CA TYR A 649 10.95 12.80 -27.12
C TYR A 649 10.89 11.59 -26.19
N VAL A 650 9.72 10.98 -26.08
CA VAL A 650 9.50 9.74 -25.33
C VAL A 650 8.98 8.69 -26.30
N ASN A 651 9.83 7.71 -26.57
CA ASN A 651 9.51 6.53 -27.34
C ASN A 651 8.88 5.47 -26.42
N LEU A 652 7.68 5.02 -26.77
CA LEU A 652 7.04 3.86 -26.16
C LEU A 652 6.97 2.74 -27.20
N CYS A 653 7.80 1.71 -27.02
CA CYS A 653 7.82 0.50 -27.84
C CYS A 653 7.77 0.78 -29.35
N TRP A 654 8.81 1.34 -29.96
CA TRP A 654 8.89 1.57 -31.42
C TRP A 654 8.47 0.32 -32.19
N GLY A 655 7.36 0.34 -32.94
CA GLY A 655 6.84 -0.87 -33.60
C GLY A 655 7.72 -1.29 -34.79
N LEU A 656 8.66 -2.22 -34.58
CA LEU A 656 9.62 -2.63 -35.60
C LEU A 656 9.21 -3.91 -36.33
N HIS A 657 8.68 -4.91 -35.63
CA HIS A 657 8.18 -6.10 -36.31
C HIS A 657 6.69 -5.97 -36.65
N PRO A 658 6.32 -6.06 -37.93
CA PRO A 658 5.00 -6.51 -38.26
C PRO A 658 4.95 -8.02 -37.97
N LYS A 659 4.33 -8.49 -36.88
CA LYS A 659 4.04 -9.93 -36.74
C LYS A 659 2.57 -10.26 -36.52
N THR A 660 2.12 -11.14 -37.43
CA THR A 660 1.16 -12.24 -37.28
C THR A 660 -0.32 -11.99 -37.53
N LEU A 661 -0.71 -12.00 -38.81
CA LEU A 661 -1.62 -12.99 -39.42
C LEU A 661 -1.54 -12.88 -40.98
N GLY A 662 -0.67 -13.67 -41.62
CA GLY A 662 -0.79 -13.96 -43.07
C GLY A 662 0.10 -13.23 -44.08
N GLU A 663 1.08 -12.42 -43.68
CA GLU A 663 2.03 -11.79 -44.62
C GLU A 663 3.27 -12.69 -44.89
N ASP A 664 3.84 -12.60 -46.10
CA ASP A 664 5.05 -13.30 -46.53
C ASP A 664 6.25 -12.89 -45.65
N GLU A 665 7.04 -13.88 -45.22
CA GLU A 665 8.21 -13.71 -44.34
C GLU A 665 9.23 -12.73 -44.92
N ALA A 666 9.39 -12.72 -46.25
CA ALA A 666 10.28 -11.79 -46.93
C ALA A 666 9.80 -10.32 -46.85
N GLN A 667 8.49 -10.09 -46.97
CA GLN A 667 7.90 -8.76 -46.90
C GLN A 667 7.95 -8.21 -45.46
N GLY A 668 7.70 -9.06 -44.46
CA GLY A 668 7.79 -8.68 -43.06
C GLY A 668 9.22 -8.29 -42.64
N GLN A 669 10.24 -9.00 -43.15
CA GLN A 669 11.64 -8.67 -42.90
C GLN A 669 12.04 -7.35 -43.56
N GLN A 670 11.61 -7.10 -44.80
CA GLN A 670 11.89 -5.84 -45.50
C GLN A 670 11.30 -4.64 -44.76
N VAL A 671 10.06 -4.76 -44.26
CA VAL A 671 9.43 -3.70 -43.46
C VAL A 671 10.18 -3.49 -42.15
N HIS A 672 10.55 -4.57 -41.44
CA HIS A 672 11.35 -4.49 -40.22
C HIS A 672 12.67 -3.72 -40.44
N ASP A 673 13.42 -4.07 -41.48
CA ASP A 673 14.73 -3.46 -41.75
C ASP A 673 14.59 -1.97 -42.09
N ALA A 674 13.56 -1.60 -42.86
CA ALA A 674 13.26 -0.21 -43.17
C ALA A 674 12.84 0.59 -41.91
N GLN A 675 12.09 -0.01 -40.99
CA GLN A 675 11.72 0.63 -39.73
C GLN A 675 12.93 0.79 -38.79
N LEU A 676 13.81 -0.22 -38.75
CA LEU A 676 15.04 -0.18 -37.98
C LEU A 676 16.00 0.89 -38.51
N GLU A 677 16.13 1.03 -39.83
CA GLU A 677 16.88 2.10 -40.48
C GLU A 677 16.28 3.47 -40.15
N ALA A 678 14.96 3.65 -40.25
CA ALA A 678 14.31 4.90 -39.86
C ALA A 678 14.55 5.27 -38.38
N MET A 679 14.56 4.27 -37.48
CA MET A 679 14.91 4.49 -36.06
C MET A 679 16.37 4.91 -35.89
N ARG A 680 17.30 4.28 -36.61
CA ARG A 680 18.73 4.65 -36.62
C ARG A 680 18.94 6.06 -37.14
N ASP A 681 18.31 6.41 -38.26
CA ASP A 681 18.44 7.73 -38.87
C ASP A 681 17.88 8.81 -37.97
N PHE A 682 16.71 8.57 -37.37
CA PHE A 682 16.10 9.52 -36.44
C PHE A 682 16.99 9.73 -35.20
N THR A 683 17.44 8.65 -34.56
CA THR A 683 18.28 8.73 -33.36
C THR A 683 19.66 9.32 -33.61
N GLY A 684 20.25 9.06 -34.78
CA GLY A 684 21.52 9.65 -35.19
C GLY A 684 21.41 11.13 -35.58
N SER A 685 20.26 11.54 -36.11
CA SER A 685 20.08 12.91 -36.63
C SER A 685 19.50 13.88 -35.61
N SER A 686 18.67 13.41 -34.68
CA SER A 686 17.97 14.30 -33.75
C SER A 686 18.83 14.70 -32.54
N LYS A 687 18.66 15.95 -32.12
CA LYS A 687 19.26 16.64 -30.98
C LYS A 687 18.33 16.70 -29.77
N ALA A 688 17.07 16.27 -29.90
CA ALA A 688 16.11 16.25 -28.80
C ALA A 688 16.59 15.31 -27.67
N LYS A 689 16.25 15.63 -26.42
CA LYS A 689 16.46 14.69 -25.31
C LYS A 689 15.49 13.51 -25.47
N MET A 690 16.00 12.29 -25.43
CA MET A 690 15.19 11.10 -25.71
C MET A 690 15.09 10.18 -24.51
N LEU A 691 13.90 9.61 -24.30
CA LEU A 691 13.67 8.50 -23.38
C LEU A 691 13.06 7.33 -24.18
N PHE A 692 13.72 6.18 -24.12
CA PHE A 692 13.21 4.94 -24.72
C PHE A 692 12.64 4.03 -23.65
N VAL A 693 11.37 3.65 -23.82
CA VAL A 693 10.65 2.76 -22.91
C VAL A 693 10.20 1.53 -23.68
N LYS A 694 10.67 0.37 -23.25
CA LYS A 694 10.33 -0.94 -23.81
C LYS A 694 9.86 -1.88 -22.71
N GLY A 695 8.86 -2.71 -23.01
CA GLY A 695 8.52 -3.86 -22.17
C GLY A 695 9.52 -5.01 -22.34
N ASN A 696 9.97 -5.61 -21.25
CA ASN A 696 10.92 -6.74 -21.30
C ASN A 696 10.37 -7.96 -22.06
N GLU A 697 9.04 -8.13 -22.06
CA GLU A 697 8.34 -9.23 -22.74
C GLU A 697 7.73 -8.80 -24.08
N ASP A 698 8.08 -7.61 -24.59
CA ASP A 698 7.61 -7.13 -25.89
C ASP A 698 8.17 -7.99 -27.02
N LYS A 699 7.25 -8.66 -27.74
CA LYS A 699 7.53 -9.54 -28.88
C LYS A 699 7.43 -8.83 -30.24
N ILE A 700 6.92 -7.60 -30.26
CA ILE A 700 6.81 -6.74 -31.45
C ILE A 700 8.12 -5.98 -31.66
N THR A 701 8.78 -5.60 -30.57
CA THR A 701 10.07 -4.92 -30.63
C THR A 701 11.05 -5.53 -29.65
N GLN A 702 12.02 -6.27 -30.19
CA GLN A 702 12.97 -7.01 -29.38
C GLN A 702 14.05 -6.08 -28.82
N LEU A 703 14.69 -6.49 -27.73
CA LEU A 703 15.75 -5.69 -27.12
C LEU A 703 16.94 -5.55 -28.07
N SER A 704 17.23 -6.62 -28.81
CA SER A 704 18.26 -6.67 -29.84
C SER A 704 18.10 -5.56 -30.88
N ASP A 705 16.88 -5.14 -31.19
CA ASP A 705 16.63 -4.15 -32.24
C ASP A 705 17.04 -2.75 -31.76
N TYR A 706 16.76 -2.43 -30.49
CA TYR A 706 17.27 -1.21 -29.87
C TYR A 706 18.79 -1.24 -29.74
N GLU A 707 19.37 -2.37 -29.33
CA GLU A 707 20.83 -2.55 -29.23
C GLU A 707 21.53 -2.46 -30.59
N ALA A 708 20.84 -2.86 -31.66
CA ALA A 708 21.35 -2.80 -33.03
C ALA A 708 21.35 -1.38 -33.59
N THR A 709 20.62 -0.43 -33.00
CA THR A 709 20.74 0.98 -33.39
C THR A 709 22.04 1.55 -32.84
N ALA A 710 22.85 2.14 -33.73
CA ALA A 710 24.27 2.42 -33.50
C ALA A 710 24.49 3.12 -32.15
N ARG A 711 25.00 2.32 -31.18
CA ARG A 711 25.40 2.66 -29.80
C ARG A 711 24.99 4.07 -29.39
N PHE A 712 23.94 4.24 -28.60
CA PHE A 712 23.64 5.43 -27.79
C PHE A 712 24.93 6.06 -27.20
N PRO A 713 25.66 6.95 -27.91
CA PRO A 713 27.00 7.30 -27.50
C PRO A 713 26.88 8.61 -26.76
N GLY A 714 26.72 8.52 -25.43
CA GLY A 714 26.91 9.66 -24.54
C GLY A 714 25.90 10.81 -24.69
N LYS A 715 24.61 10.53 -24.86
CA LYS A 715 23.53 11.49 -24.63
C LYS A 715 22.44 10.91 -23.75
#